data_AF-A0A970EJ48-F1
#
_entry.id   AF-A0A970EJ48-F1
#
_cell.length_a   1.000
_cell.length_b   1.000
_cell.length_c   1.000
_cell.angle_alpha   90.00
_cell.angle_beta   90.00
_cell.angle_gamma   90.00
#
_symmetry.space_group_name_H-M   'P 1'
#
loop_
_entity.id
_entity.type
_entity.pdbx_description
1 polymer ?
#
loop_
_entity_poly.entity_id
_entity_poly.type
_entity_poly.pdbx_seq_one_letter_code
_entity_poly.pdbx_strand_id
1 'polypeptide(L)'
;MGLTLQSTGASILKEMFAVQTDSQADLIVALAGNPNTGKSTVFNSLTGLKQHTGNWPGKTVTNAQGKYTYDGDKYILIDLPGTYSLLANSVEEQIARDFICFGQPHVTVVVADATCLERNLNLVLQIMEITDKVILCVNLMDEARKKGIHVNLNKLSTLLGIPVVGTAARTGEGLLELKETIKSVAKGQIQTRPRHIEYDRLLQEAVEQIEPRVHALLGDKINSRWVALRLLDSDQALFEVMDHFFNFVLSADEALAENLAKAQLFLKKNHIDLNELRDRIVASLIKTAEKISKQVVIVENKNYNYFDRTLDGILTSRFFGIPIMIALLGVVFWLTIKGANYPSALLATIFFHVERYLTFFLHWLGAPALVHEILIHGVYRTLAWVVSVMLPPMAIFFPLFTLLEDLGYLPRVAFNLDHYFKKACAHGKQALTMCMGFGCNAAGVIACRIIDSPRERLLAILTNNFVPCNGRFPTLIALAGIFLVGSAGIFSSLAATIAVLSTIILGILLTFLTSRLLSSTILKGLPSSFTLELPPYRKPQIGKIIIRSIFDRTLFVLGRAVAIAAPAGLIIWVMANFSVQGQSLLAHCAQFLHPFAQLMGLDGYILMAFILGLPANEIVIPILIMGYMAESSMLELDSLLELKQLFLDHGWTWVTAVCMMLFTLNHWPCGTTLWTIRKETQSFKWTLLSFIIPTVTGIIICFLVAQGARILGLV
;
A
#
# COMPACT_ATOMS: atom_id res chain seq x y z
N MET A 1 -23.39 -28.51 9.54
CA MET A 1 -24.02 -29.64 8.83
C MET A 1 -22.98 -30.74 8.79
N GLY A 2 -23.23 -31.85 9.48
CA GLY A 2 -22.29 -32.97 9.58
C GLY A 2 -22.51 -33.97 8.44
N LEU A 3 -21.43 -34.56 7.93
CA LEU A 3 -21.43 -35.61 6.91
C LEU A 3 -20.13 -36.43 7.07
N THR A 4 -20.16 -37.63 7.66
CA THR A 4 -20.32 -38.98 7.05
C THR A 4 -19.12 -39.50 6.25
N LEU A 5 -18.31 -40.36 6.89
CA LEU A 5 -17.78 -41.70 6.51
C LEU A 5 -17.46 -42.11 5.05
N GLN A 6 -17.34 -41.19 4.08
CA GLN A 6 -16.86 -41.48 2.71
C GLN A 6 -15.63 -40.62 2.30
N SER A 7 -14.86 -40.14 3.27
CA SER A 7 -13.68 -39.30 3.09
C SER A 7 -12.43 -40.09 2.70
N THR A 8 -12.39 -40.60 1.47
CA THR A 8 -11.15 -41.08 0.85
C THR A 8 -10.52 -39.98 -0.03
N GLY A 9 -9.42 -39.39 0.47
CA GLY A 9 -8.33 -38.71 -0.25
C GLY A 9 -8.67 -37.54 -1.20
N ALA A 10 -9.43 -37.78 -2.26
CA ALA A 10 -9.62 -36.84 -3.37
C ALA A 10 -10.70 -35.77 -3.09
N SER A 11 -11.69 -36.04 -2.23
CA SER A 11 -12.74 -35.05 -1.92
C SER A 11 -12.25 -33.95 -0.95
N ILE A 12 -11.34 -34.28 -0.03
CA ILE A 12 -10.75 -33.33 0.93
C ILE A 12 -9.94 -32.25 0.21
N LEU A 13 -9.22 -32.60 -0.86
CA LEU A 13 -8.48 -31.66 -1.71
C LEU A 13 -9.39 -30.63 -2.39
N LYS A 14 -10.62 -31.01 -2.74
CA LYS A 14 -11.62 -30.11 -3.34
C LYS A 14 -12.20 -29.14 -2.31
N GLU A 15 -12.42 -29.57 -1.07
CA GLU A 15 -12.95 -28.72 -0.01
C GLU A 15 -11.90 -27.76 0.59
N MET A 16 -10.64 -28.20 0.74
CA MET A 16 -9.58 -27.37 1.33
C MET A 16 -8.84 -26.48 0.32
N PHE A 17 -8.61 -26.94 -0.92
CA PHE A 17 -7.78 -26.23 -1.90
C PHE A 17 -8.47 -25.94 -3.25
N ALA A 18 -9.75 -26.32 -3.41
CA ALA A 18 -10.57 -26.05 -4.59
C ALA A 18 -9.95 -26.47 -5.94
N VAL A 19 -9.10 -27.50 -5.98
CA VAL A 19 -8.44 -27.94 -7.21
C VAL A 19 -9.44 -28.65 -8.12
N GLN A 20 -9.69 -28.11 -9.31
CA GLN A 20 -10.55 -28.73 -10.32
C GLN A 20 -9.75 -29.68 -11.21
N THR A 21 -9.78 -30.98 -10.87
CA THR A 21 -9.29 -32.06 -11.74
C THR A 21 -10.41 -32.60 -12.61
N ASP A 22 -10.15 -32.81 -13.91
CA ASP A 22 -11.13 -33.38 -14.85
C ASP A 22 -11.03 -34.92 -14.87
N SER A 23 -9.86 -35.47 -14.53
CA SER A 23 -9.58 -36.91 -14.44
C SER A 23 -8.54 -37.21 -13.35
N GLN A 24 -8.53 -38.45 -12.83
CA GLN A 24 -7.47 -38.95 -11.93
C GLN A 24 -6.09 -39.04 -12.61
N ALA A 25 -6.04 -38.96 -13.95
CA ALA A 25 -4.80 -38.97 -14.73
C ALA A 25 -4.14 -37.58 -14.87
N ASP A 26 -4.79 -36.50 -14.41
CA ASP A 26 -4.25 -35.15 -14.54
C ASP A 26 -3.06 -34.94 -13.58
N LEU A 27 -1.93 -34.48 -14.10
CA LEU A 27 -0.72 -34.24 -13.31
C LEU A 27 -0.76 -32.86 -12.67
N ILE A 28 -0.77 -32.83 -11.34
CA ILE A 28 -0.78 -31.59 -10.54
C ILE A 28 0.65 -31.07 -10.34
N VAL A 29 0.90 -29.84 -10.76
CA VAL A 29 2.19 -29.15 -10.63
C VAL A 29 2.01 -27.89 -9.78
N ALA A 30 2.74 -27.80 -8.68
CA ALA A 30 2.78 -26.60 -7.85
C ALA A 30 3.88 -25.65 -8.36
N LEU A 31 3.56 -24.37 -8.54
CA LEU A 31 4.53 -23.34 -8.89
C LEU A 31 4.78 -22.43 -7.67
N ALA A 32 5.92 -22.61 -7.03
CA ALA A 32 6.39 -21.83 -5.89
C ALA A 32 7.49 -20.85 -6.29
N GLY A 33 7.79 -19.85 -5.47
CA GLY A 33 8.89 -18.93 -5.70
C GLY A 33 8.73 -17.60 -4.97
N ASN A 34 9.83 -16.88 -4.81
CA ASN A 34 9.80 -15.56 -4.21
C ASN A 34 8.95 -14.58 -5.06
N PRO A 35 8.39 -13.51 -4.46
CA PRO A 35 7.85 -12.41 -5.22
C PRO A 35 8.87 -11.88 -6.25
N ASN A 36 8.36 -11.43 -7.41
CA ASN A 36 9.15 -10.79 -8.48
C ASN A 36 10.21 -11.67 -9.19
N THR A 37 10.23 -13.00 -9.00
CA THR A 37 11.14 -13.92 -9.73
C THR A 37 10.68 -14.22 -11.17
N GLY A 38 9.57 -13.62 -11.60
CA GLY A 38 8.92 -13.94 -12.88
C GLY A 38 8.04 -15.19 -12.83
N LYS A 39 7.69 -15.70 -11.64
CA LYS A 39 6.75 -16.82 -11.44
C LYS A 39 5.47 -16.72 -12.29
N SER A 40 4.73 -15.61 -12.23
CA SER A 40 3.52 -15.48 -13.04
C SER A 40 3.81 -15.36 -14.54
N THR A 41 5.00 -14.91 -14.95
CA THR A 41 5.44 -14.94 -16.35
C THR A 41 5.67 -16.38 -16.81
N VAL A 42 6.30 -17.22 -15.99
CA VAL A 42 6.44 -18.66 -16.24
C VAL A 42 5.05 -19.31 -16.32
N PHE A 43 4.17 -19.04 -15.36
CA PHE A 43 2.79 -19.53 -15.34
C PHE A 43 2.03 -19.19 -16.63
N ASN A 44 2.04 -17.92 -17.04
CA ASN A 44 1.38 -17.46 -18.26
C ASN A 44 1.97 -18.11 -19.52
N SER A 45 3.29 -18.23 -19.57
CA SER A 45 3.97 -18.79 -20.74
C SER A 45 3.74 -20.30 -20.89
N LEU A 46 3.55 -21.01 -19.77
CA LEU A 46 3.21 -22.44 -19.78
C LEU A 46 1.73 -22.69 -20.13
N THR A 47 0.82 -21.86 -19.61
CA THR A 47 -0.64 -22.04 -19.69
C THR A 47 -1.32 -21.31 -20.84
N GLY A 48 -0.66 -20.31 -21.44
CA GLY A 48 -1.25 -19.43 -22.45
C GLY A 48 -2.26 -18.41 -21.90
N LEU A 49 -2.49 -18.40 -20.59
CA LEU A 49 -3.37 -17.42 -19.93
C LEU A 49 -2.67 -16.06 -19.82
N LYS A 50 -3.45 -14.98 -19.83
CA LYS A 50 -2.98 -13.61 -19.56
C LYS A 50 -3.29 -13.22 -18.10
N GLN A 51 -2.67 -13.89 -17.13
CA GLN A 51 -2.77 -13.42 -15.73
C GLN A 51 -1.91 -12.19 -15.52
N HIS A 52 -2.45 -11.17 -14.84
CA HIS A 52 -1.68 -9.99 -14.46
C HIS A 52 -0.80 -10.32 -13.23
N THR A 53 0.50 -10.07 -13.36
CA THR A 53 1.46 -10.09 -12.24
C THR A 53 1.09 -8.99 -11.24
N GLY A 54 0.58 -9.36 -10.07
CA GLY A 54 0.39 -8.43 -8.96
C GLY A 54 -0.24 -9.10 -7.75
N ASN A 55 0.54 -9.23 -6.68
CA ASN A 55 0.02 -9.48 -5.34
C ASN A 55 -0.69 -8.18 -4.91
N TRP A 56 -1.99 -8.08 -5.11
CA TRP A 56 -2.80 -6.97 -4.59
C TRP A 56 -3.40 -7.41 -3.25
N PRO A 57 -3.06 -6.75 -2.13
CA PRO A 57 -3.68 -7.02 -0.83
C PRO A 57 -5.18 -6.71 -0.90
N GLY A 58 -6.02 -7.73 -0.73
CA GLY A 58 -7.49 -7.60 -0.68
C GLY A 58 -8.28 -8.40 -1.73
N LYS A 59 -7.63 -9.16 -2.61
CA LYS A 59 -8.31 -10.33 -3.21
C LYS A 59 -8.20 -11.49 -2.23
N THR A 60 -9.28 -12.26 -2.06
CA THR A 60 -9.17 -13.61 -1.48
C THR A 60 -8.03 -14.32 -2.20
N VAL A 61 -7.05 -14.83 -1.44
CA VAL A 61 -5.86 -15.51 -1.96
C VAL A 61 -6.30 -16.84 -2.57
N THR A 62 -6.97 -16.78 -3.72
CA THR A 62 -7.34 -17.94 -4.50
C THR A 62 -6.15 -18.26 -5.38
N ASN A 63 -5.56 -19.44 -5.18
CA ASN A 63 -4.49 -19.93 -6.03
C ASN A 63 -4.96 -19.91 -7.49
N ALA A 64 -4.22 -19.24 -8.38
CA ALA A 64 -4.58 -19.21 -9.79
C ALA A 64 -4.28 -20.59 -10.39
N GLN A 65 -5.28 -21.21 -11.02
CA GLN A 65 -5.14 -22.49 -11.69
C GLN A 65 -5.08 -22.28 -13.20
N GLY A 66 -4.17 -22.98 -13.87
CA GLY A 66 -4.06 -23.03 -15.31
C GLY A 66 -3.86 -24.46 -15.80
N LYS A 67 -4.31 -24.75 -17.01
CA LYS A 67 -4.20 -26.07 -17.63
C LYS A 67 -3.36 -25.97 -18.90
N TYR A 68 -2.48 -26.94 -19.13
CA TYR A 68 -1.80 -27.09 -20.42
C TYR A 68 -1.63 -28.57 -20.76
N THR A 69 -1.42 -28.85 -22.05
CA THR A 69 -1.18 -30.21 -22.54
C THR A 69 0.22 -30.28 -23.12
N TYR A 70 0.95 -31.35 -22.80
CA TYR A 70 2.29 -31.61 -23.33
C TYR A 70 2.47 -33.11 -23.52
N ASP A 71 2.85 -33.51 -24.74
CA ASP A 71 3.08 -34.91 -25.12
C ASP A 71 1.92 -35.87 -24.77
N GLY A 72 0.69 -35.42 -25.01
CA GLY A 72 -0.54 -36.19 -24.76
C GLY A 72 -1.06 -36.14 -23.31
N ASP A 73 -0.24 -35.73 -22.34
CA ASP A 73 -0.62 -35.63 -20.93
C ASP A 73 -1.17 -34.24 -20.58
N LYS A 74 -2.17 -34.19 -19.68
CA LYS A 74 -2.74 -32.95 -19.15
C LYS A 74 -2.07 -32.58 -17.83
N TYR A 75 -1.63 -31.32 -17.74
CA TYR A 75 -1.00 -30.74 -16.56
C TYR A 75 -1.87 -29.64 -16.00
N ILE A 76 -2.08 -29.70 -14.68
CA ILE A 76 -2.75 -28.67 -13.90
C ILE A 76 -1.67 -27.91 -13.14
N LEU A 77 -1.41 -26.68 -13.56
CA LEU A 77 -0.45 -25.79 -12.91
C LEU A 77 -1.18 -24.92 -11.89
N ILE A 78 -0.71 -24.93 -10.65
CA ILE A 78 -1.26 -24.16 -9.54
C ILE A 78 -0.23 -23.11 -9.14
N ASP A 79 -0.58 -21.84 -9.32
CA ASP A 79 0.26 -20.71 -8.93
C ASP A 79 0.10 -20.44 -7.43
N LEU A 80 1.12 -20.79 -6.65
CA LEU A 80 1.13 -20.50 -5.22
C LEU A 80 1.45 -19.03 -4.98
N PRO A 81 0.98 -18.41 -3.88
CA PRO A 81 1.37 -17.06 -3.52
C PRO A 81 2.89 -16.93 -3.47
N GLY A 82 3.42 -15.79 -3.91
CA GLY A 82 4.87 -15.55 -3.84
C GLY A 82 5.31 -15.36 -2.38
N THR A 83 6.23 -16.20 -1.90
CA THR A 83 6.65 -16.26 -0.49
C THR A 83 8.17 -16.29 -0.36
N TYR A 84 8.73 -15.78 0.73
CA TYR A 84 10.20 -15.83 0.98
C TYR A 84 10.60 -17.01 1.86
N SER A 85 9.63 -17.54 2.60
CA SER A 85 9.81 -18.57 3.61
C SER A 85 8.50 -19.35 3.75
N LEU A 86 8.59 -20.57 4.26
CA LEU A 86 7.47 -21.39 4.68
C LEU A 86 7.31 -21.41 6.20
N LEU A 87 8.03 -20.54 6.91
CA LEU A 87 7.94 -20.33 8.37
C LEU A 87 6.68 -19.55 8.81
N ALA A 88 5.66 -19.46 7.95
CA ALA A 88 4.27 -19.05 8.23
C ALA A 88 4.06 -17.79 9.10
N ASN A 89 4.64 -16.65 8.69
CA ASN A 89 4.35 -15.34 9.30
C ASN A 89 3.23 -14.57 8.58
N SER A 90 2.82 -15.03 7.41
CA SER A 90 1.73 -14.43 6.62
C SER A 90 0.74 -15.50 6.13
N VAL A 91 -0.47 -15.05 5.76
CA VAL A 91 -1.51 -15.93 5.21
C VAL A 91 -1.05 -16.55 3.88
N GLU A 92 -0.30 -15.80 3.08
CA GLU A 92 0.29 -16.29 1.82
C GLU A 92 1.32 -17.40 2.07
N GLU A 93 2.19 -17.24 3.07
CA GLU A 93 3.16 -18.26 3.47
C GLU A 93 2.47 -19.52 3.97
N GLN A 94 1.39 -19.38 4.76
CA GLN A 94 0.56 -20.49 5.22
C GLN A 94 -0.07 -21.23 4.04
N ILE A 95 -0.70 -20.53 3.09
CA ILE A 95 -1.33 -21.16 1.91
C ILE A 95 -0.30 -21.91 1.06
N ALA A 96 0.88 -21.33 0.83
CA ALA A 96 1.94 -21.98 0.07
C ALA A 96 2.46 -23.24 0.80
N ARG A 97 2.72 -23.14 2.10
CA ARG A 97 3.16 -24.26 2.95
C ARG A 97 2.14 -25.39 2.94
N ASP A 98 0.89 -25.07 3.23
CA ASP A 98 -0.18 -26.06 3.39
C ASP A 98 -0.46 -26.76 2.05
N PHE A 99 -0.41 -26.05 0.93
CA PHE A 99 -0.55 -26.69 -0.38
C PHE A 99 0.61 -27.64 -0.71
N ILE A 100 1.86 -27.26 -0.40
CA ILE A 100 3.03 -28.11 -0.65
C ILE A 100 2.98 -29.37 0.24
N CYS A 101 2.58 -29.23 1.50
CA CYS A 101 2.47 -30.34 2.45
C CYS A 101 1.30 -31.28 2.16
N PHE A 102 0.11 -30.72 1.89
CA PHE A 102 -1.16 -31.46 1.91
C PHE A 102 -1.84 -31.54 0.54
N GLY A 103 -1.46 -30.69 -0.41
CA GLY A 103 -2.00 -30.67 -1.78
C GLY A 103 -1.51 -31.82 -2.66
N GLN A 104 -0.55 -32.62 -2.19
CA GLN A 104 0.05 -33.77 -2.88
C GLN A 104 0.42 -33.48 -4.35
N PRO A 105 1.19 -32.42 -4.65
CA PRO A 105 1.63 -32.14 -6.01
C PRO A 105 2.52 -33.29 -6.53
N HIS A 106 2.37 -33.62 -7.81
CA HIS A 106 3.25 -34.59 -8.48
C HIS A 106 4.65 -34.01 -8.68
N VAL A 107 4.74 -32.69 -8.85
CA VAL A 107 5.99 -31.94 -8.97
C VAL A 107 5.81 -30.55 -8.37
N THR A 108 6.81 -30.10 -7.62
CA THR A 108 6.92 -28.71 -7.14
C THR A 108 8.02 -27.99 -7.91
N VAL A 109 7.64 -27.04 -8.76
CA VAL A 109 8.56 -26.19 -9.50
C VAL A 109 8.81 -24.92 -8.69
N VAL A 110 10.06 -24.70 -8.27
CA VAL A 110 10.46 -23.50 -7.53
C VAL A 110 11.14 -22.53 -8.49
N VAL A 111 10.55 -21.36 -8.69
CA VAL A 111 11.07 -20.32 -9.58
C VAL A 111 11.98 -19.37 -8.81
N ALA A 112 13.26 -19.34 -9.19
CA ALA A 112 14.30 -18.51 -8.60
C ALA A 112 14.84 -17.48 -9.60
N ASP A 113 15.14 -16.27 -9.14
CA ASP A 113 15.78 -15.22 -9.94
C ASP A 113 17.30 -15.47 -10.07
N ALA A 114 17.78 -15.63 -11.30
CA ALA A 114 19.20 -15.81 -11.63
C ALA A 114 20.10 -14.66 -11.15
N THR A 115 19.57 -13.43 -11.06
CA THR A 115 20.32 -12.25 -10.64
C THR A 115 20.53 -12.14 -9.13
N CYS A 116 19.72 -12.87 -8.33
CA CYS A 116 19.83 -12.90 -6.87
C CYS A 116 19.62 -14.32 -6.31
N LEU A 117 20.32 -15.30 -6.89
CA LEU A 117 20.13 -16.72 -6.61
C LEU A 117 20.25 -17.08 -5.12
N GLU A 118 21.25 -16.53 -4.41
CA GLU A 118 21.47 -16.75 -2.97
C GLU A 118 20.20 -16.56 -2.13
N ARG A 119 19.50 -15.46 -2.35
CA ARG A 119 18.28 -15.11 -1.61
C ARG A 119 17.13 -16.07 -1.92
N ASN A 120 17.04 -16.52 -3.17
CA ASN A 120 15.98 -17.42 -3.62
C ASN A 120 16.21 -18.85 -3.14
N LEU A 121 17.47 -19.27 -2.98
CA LEU A 121 17.82 -20.60 -2.49
C LEU A 121 17.29 -20.86 -1.07
N ASN A 122 17.02 -19.84 -0.26
CA ASN A 122 16.40 -20.04 1.05
C ASN A 122 15.05 -20.77 0.94
N LEU A 123 14.15 -20.33 0.06
CA LEU A 123 12.86 -20.98 -0.16
C LEU A 123 13.04 -22.37 -0.78
N VAL A 124 13.96 -22.50 -1.74
CA VAL A 124 14.27 -23.78 -2.42
C VAL A 124 14.69 -24.83 -1.40
N LEU A 125 15.60 -24.48 -0.50
CA LEU A 125 16.11 -25.36 0.55
C LEU A 125 14.98 -25.80 1.50
N GLN A 126 14.08 -24.90 1.89
CA GLN A 126 12.94 -25.25 2.75
C GLN A 126 11.94 -26.18 2.05
N ILE A 127 11.66 -25.97 0.76
CA ILE A 127 10.76 -26.85 0.00
C ILE A 127 11.36 -28.26 -0.14
N MET A 128 12.68 -28.34 -0.34
CA MET A 128 13.43 -29.61 -0.42
C MET A 128 13.38 -30.41 0.89
N GLU A 129 13.12 -29.78 2.03
CA GLU A 129 12.89 -30.51 3.29
C GLU A 129 11.50 -31.12 3.37
N ILE A 130 10.52 -30.56 2.67
CA ILE A 130 9.12 -31.02 2.71
C ILE A 130 8.90 -32.14 1.70
N THR A 131 9.40 -32.00 0.48
CA THR A 131 9.17 -32.93 -0.62
C THR A 131 10.43 -33.20 -1.43
N ASP A 132 10.54 -34.42 -1.94
CA ASP A 132 11.59 -34.85 -2.84
C ASP A 132 11.32 -34.46 -4.30
N LYS A 133 10.07 -34.28 -4.72
CA LYS A 133 9.66 -34.02 -6.12
C LYS A 133 9.83 -32.55 -6.52
N VAL A 134 11.05 -32.03 -6.42
CA VAL A 134 11.35 -30.61 -6.65
C VAL A 134 12.12 -30.39 -7.96
N ILE A 135 11.76 -29.34 -8.69
CA ILE A 135 12.52 -28.82 -9.84
C ILE A 135 12.85 -27.35 -9.58
N LEU A 136 14.12 -26.97 -9.75
CA LEU A 136 14.51 -25.57 -9.67
C LEU A 136 14.48 -24.93 -11.07
N CYS A 137 13.61 -23.93 -11.26
CA CYS A 137 13.56 -23.10 -12.45
C CYS A 137 14.32 -21.79 -12.19
N VAL A 138 15.53 -21.66 -12.72
CA VAL A 138 16.35 -20.45 -12.61
C VAL A 138 15.96 -19.50 -13.75
N ASN A 139 15.07 -18.55 -13.47
CA ASN A 139 14.50 -17.63 -14.44
C ASN A 139 15.31 -16.31 -14.51
N LEU A 140 15.01 -15.47 -15.49
CA LEU A 140 15.70 -14.19 -15.76
C LEU A 140 17.17 -14.37 -16.20
N MET A 141 17.47 -15.48 -16.90
CA MET A 141 18.80 -15.75 -17.44
C MET A 141 19.26 -14.71 -18.48
N ASP A 142 18.33 -14.04 -19.17
CA ASP A 142 18.62 -12.90 -20.05
C ASP A 142 19.13 -11.67 -19.28
N GLU A 143 18.49 -11.35 -18.16
CA GLU A 143 18.92 -10.24 -17.29
C GLU A 143 20.22 -10.56 -16.55
N ALA A 144 20.43 -11.81 -16.12
CA ALA A 144 21.69 -12.26 -15.53
C ALA A 144 22.87 -12.09 -16.50
N ARG A 145 22.70 -12.54 -17.76
CA ARG A 145 23.70 -12.36 -18.82
C ARG A 145 24.03 -10.88 -19.06
N LYS A 146 23.01 -10.00 -19.12
CA LYS A 146 23.23 -8.55 -19.26
C LYS A 146 24.03 -7.93 -18.11
N LYS A 147 23.91 -8.48 -16.91
CA LYS A 147 24.64 -8.04 -15.70
C LYS A 147 26.01 -8.70 -15.55
N GLY A 148 26.44 -9.56 -16.49
CA GLY A 148 27.68 -10.33 -16.38
C GLY A 148 27.65 -11.36 -15.24
N ILE A 149 26.46 -11.88 -14.91
CA ILE A 149 26.25 -12.94 -13.91
C ILE A 149 26.09 -14.26 -14.66
N HIS A 150 27.01 -15.19 -14.41
CA HIS A 150 26.99 -16.54 -14.97
C HIS A 150 26.65 -17.55 -13.88
N VAL A 151 25.62 -18.36 -14.13
CA VAL A 151 25.15 -19.39 -13.19
C VAL A 151 25.45 -20.76 -13.76
N ASN A 152 26.24 -21.57 -13.05
CA ASN A 152 26.53 -22.95 -13.46
C ASN A 152 25.39 -23.90 -13.06
N LEU A 153 24.39 -24.06 -13.93
CA LEU A 153 23.19 -24.86 -13.68
C LEU A 153 23.50 -26.33 -13.36
N ASN A 154 24.48 -26.93 -14.06
CA ASN A 154 24.88 -28.32 -13.83
C ASN A 154 25.45 -28.51 -12.42
N LYS A 155 26.37 -27.64 -12.00
CA LYS A 155 26.94 -27.69 -10.65
C LYS A 155 25.89 -27.42 -9.59
N LEU A 156 24.95 -26.51 -9.85
CA LEU A 156 23.82 -26.25 -8.95
C LEU A 156 22.96 -27.50 -8.78
N SER A 157 22.66 -28.20 -9.87
CA SER A 157 21.91 -29.44 -9.86
C SER A 157 22.61 -30.53 -9.05
N THR A 158 23.93 -30.70 -9.22
CA THR A 158 24.71 -31.66 -8.43
C THR A 158 24.75 -31.31 -6.94
N LEU A 159 24.89 -30.02 -6.60
CA LEU A 159 24.97 -29.58 -5.19
C LEU A 159 23.63 -29.70 -4.46
N LEU A 160 22.51 -29.46 -5.15
CA LEU A 160 21.16 -29.57 -4.59
C LEU A 160 20.58 -30.98 -4.68
N GLY A 161 21.03 -31.82 -5.63
CA GLY A 161 20.49 -33.16 -5.86
C GLY A 161 19.11 -33.18 -6.54
N ILE A 162 18.75 -32.08 -7.20
CA ILE A 162 17.49 -31.90 -7.94
C ILE A 162 17.78 -31.35 -9.35
N PRO A 163 16.90 -31.59 -10.35
CA PRO A 163 17.07 -31.00 -11.67
C PRO A 163 16.92 -29.47 -11.62
N VAL A 164 17.76 -28.80 -12.40
CA VAL A 164 17.82 -27.34 -12.49
C VAL A 164 17.71 -26.94 -13.95
N VAL A 165 16.72 -26.12 -14.29
CA VAL A 165 16.49 -25.63 -15.66
C VAL A 165 16.63 -24.11 -15.69
N GLY A 166 17.44 -23.60 -16.61
CA GLY A 166 17.59 -22.17 -16.84
C GLY A 166 16.54 -21.65 -17.82
N THR A 167 15.85 -20.57 -17.48
CA THR A 167 14.79 -20.00 -18.34
C THR A 167 14.90 -18.49 -18.50
N ALA A 168 14.38 -18.00 -19.63
CA ALA A 168 14.01 -16.60 -19.81
C ALA A 168 12.55 -16.55 -20.26
N ALA A 169 11.63 -16.61 -19.29
CA ALA A 169 10.21 -16.83 -19.56
C ALA A 169 9.58 -15.81 -20.52
N ARG A 170 10.09 -14.56 -20.54
CA ARG A 170 9.60 -13.50 -21.44
C ARG A 170 9.91 -13.76 -22.91
N THR A 171 11.03 -14.41 -23.21
CA THR A 171 11.46 -14.75 -24.58
C THR A 171 11.10 -16.19 -24.96
N GLY A 172 10.68 -17.02 -23.99
CA GLY A 172 10.32 -18.42 -24.18
C GLY A 172 11.50 -19.40 -24.09
N GLU A 173 12.72 -18.92 -23.87
CA GLU A 173 13.93 -19.74 -23.75
C GLU A 173 13.84 -20.66 -22.51
N GLY A 174 14.17 -21.94 -22.69
CA GLY A 174 14.19 -22.96 -21.62
C GLY A 174 12.82 -23.50 -21.18
N LEU A 175 11.69 -22.97 -21.69
CA LEU A 175 10.36 -23.43 -21.28
C LEU A 175 10.01 -24.84 -21.77
N LEU A 176 10.52 -25.24 -22.94
CA LEU A 176 10.33 -26.61 -23.45
C LEU A 176 11.09 -27.63 -22.59
N GLU A 177 12.35 -27.32 -22.26
CA GLU A 177 13.18 -28.12 -21.34
C GLU A 177 12.53 -28.24 -19.95
N LEU A 178 11.93 -27.15 -19.46
CA LEU A 178 11.17 -27.18 -18.20
C LEU A 178 9.96 -28.14 -18.28
N LYS A 179 9.18 -28.10 -19.37
CA LYS A 179 8.04 -29.01 -19.58
C LYS A 179 8.47 -30.47 -19.62
N GLU A 180 9.57 -30.76 -20.31
CA GLU A 180 10.16 -32.10 -20.39
C GLU A 180 10.64 -32.58 -19.01
N THR A 181 11.32 -31.73 -18.25
CA THR A 181 11.80 -32.05 -16.90
C THR A 181 10.63 -32.30 -15.94
N ILE A 182 9.57 -31.49 -16.01
CA ILE A 182 8.33 -31.70 -15.23
C ILE A 182 7.74 -33.07 -15.53
N LYS A 183 7.63 -33.44 -16.81
CA LYS A 183 7.13 -34.76 -17.21
C LYS A 183 7.99 -35.88 -16.62
N SER A 184 9.30 -35.78 -16.75
CA SER A 184 10.25 -36.82 -16.31
C SER A 184 10.24 -37.01 -14.79
N VAL A 185 10.14 -35.94 -14.01
CA VAL A 185 10.00 -36.03 -12.54
C VAL A 185 8.61 -36.55 -12.15
N ALA A 186 7.54 -36.04 -12.77
CA ALA A 186 6.17 -36.46 -12.49
C ALA A 186 5.94 -37.96 -12.71
N LYS A 187 6.56 -38.52 -13.76
CA LYS A 187 6.52 -39.95 -14.10
C LYS A 187 7.56 -40.80 -13.37
N GLY A 188 8.39 -40.20 -12.50
CA GLY A 188 9.45 -40.90 -11.75
C GLY A 188 10.62 -41.38 -12.60
N GLN A 189 10.78 -40.88 -13.83
CA GLN A 189 11.94 -41.18 -14.70
C GLN A 189 13.21 -40.53 -14.17
N ILE A 190 13.09 -39.33 -13.61
CA ILE A 190 14.16 -38.66 -12.85
C ILE A 190 13.87 -38.86 -11.36
N GLN A 191 14.70 -39.63 -10.68
CA GLN A 191 14.67 -39.72 -9.22
C GLN A 191 15.49 -38.58 -8.63
N THR A 192 14.82 -37.72 -7.89
CA THR A 192 15.41 -36.62 -7.15
C THR A 192 15.94 -37.11 -5.80
N ARG A 193 17.07 -36.57 -5.36
CA ARG A 193 17.66 -36.85 -4.04
C ARG A 193 18.09 -35.53 -3.42
N PRO A 194 17.13 -34.73 -2.90
CA PRO A 194 17.43 -33.41 -2.37
C PRO A 194 18.51 -33.47 -1.29
N ARG A 195 19.40 -32.48 -1.29
CA ARG A 195 20.40 -32.30 -0.25
C ARG A 195 19.72 -32.11 1.12
N HIS A 196 20.17 -32.88 2.11
CA HIS A 196 19.80 -32.63 3.51
C HIS A 196 20.54 -31.40 4.07
N ILE A 197 19.80 -30.54 4.78
CA ILE A 197 20.39 -29.39 5.47
C ILE A 197 21.04 -29.85 6.77
N GLU A 198 22.29 -29.42 6.94
CA GLU A 198 23.07 -29.63 8.15
C GLU A 198 22.76 -28.49 9.13
N TYR A 199 21.96 -28.79 10.14
CA TYR A 199 21.71 -27.88 11.27
C TYR A 199 22.81 -27.97 12.32
N ASP A 200 22.85 -27.00 13.21
CA ASP A 200 23.74 -27.01 14.37
C ASP A 200 23.57 -28.31 15.19
N ARG A 201 24.65 -28.80 15.80
CA ARG A 201 24.65 -30.10 16.51
C ARG A 201 23.53 -30.23 17.54
N LEU A 202 23.29 -29.18 18.32
CA LEU A 202 22.23 -29.15 19.34
C LEU A 202 20.82 -29.30 18.74
N LEU A 203 20.59 -28.72 17.57
CA LEU A 203 19.33 -28.85 16.83
C LEU A 203 19.15 -30.29 16.32
N GLN A 204 20.20 -30.90 15.79
CA GLN A 204 20.16 -32.28 15.30
C GLN A 204 19.85 -33.25 16.45
N GLU A 205 20.53 -33.13 17.59
CA GLU A 205 20.29 -33.97 18.78
C GLU A 205 18.87 -33.80 19.35
N ALA A 206 18.27 -32.61 19.23
CA ALA A 206 16.89 -32.37 19.63
C ALA A 206 15.88 -32.99 18.64
N VAL A 207 16.15 -32.93 17.34
CA VAL A 207 15.30 -33.51 16.29
C VAL A 207 15.34 -35.03 16.34
N GLU A 208 16.50 -35.64 16.56
CA GLU A 208 16.68 -37.09 16.66
C GLU A 208 15.87 -37.71 17.82
N GLN A 209 15.57 -36.95 18.88
CA GLN A 209 14.71 -37.39 19.98
C GLN A 209 13.23 -37.51 19.58
N ILE A 210 12.80 -36.77 18.54
CA ILE A 210 11.39 -36.62 18.15
C ILE A 210 11.09 -37.38 16.86
N GLU A 211 12.02 -37.34 15.90
CA GLU A 211 11.87 -37.89 14.54
C GLU A 211 11.39 -39.36 14.50
N PRO A 212 11.91 -40.30 15.33
CA PRO A 212 11.45 -41.69 15.27
C PRO A 212 9.97 -41.87 15.61
N ARG A 213 9.45 -41.10 16.58
CA ARG A 213 8.03 -41.17 16.96
C ARG A 213 7.15 -40.52 15.89
N VAL A 214 7.61 -39.41 15.31
CA VAL A 214 6.92 -38.74 14.19
C VAL A 214 6.85 -39.66 12.97
N HIS A 215 7.93 -40.37 12.65
CA HIS A 215 7.95 -41.33 11.55
C HIS A 215 6.98 -42.49 11.78
N ALA A 216 6.88 -43.00 13.02
CA ALA A 216 5.91 -44.04 13.38
C ALA A 216 4.45 -43.60 13.20
N LEU A 217 4.15 -42.31 13.36
CA LEU A 217 2.79 -41.76 13.23
C LEU A 217 2.43 -41.38 11.79
N LEU A 218 3.37 -40.79 11.04
CA LEU A 218 3.10 -40.22 9.71
C LEU A 218 3.52 -41.13 8.54
N GLY A 219 4.44 -42.07 8.78
CA GLY A 219 5.09 -42.86 7.73
C GLY A 219 5.76 -41.97 6.68
N ASP A 220 5.68 -42.37 5.41
CA ASP A 220 6.27 -41.66 4.27
C ASP A 220 5.36 -40.58 3.67
N LYS A 221 4.28 -40.19 4.36
CA LYS A 221 3.33 -39.19 3.82
C LYS A 221 3.94 -37.79 3.77
N ILE A 222 4.73 -37.43 4.77
CA ILE A 222 5.46 -36.16 4.90
C ILE A 222 6.82 -36.47 5.52
N ASN A 223 7.84 -35.69 5.16
CA ASN A 223 9.17 -35.80 5.75
C ASN A 223 9.13 -35.65 7.29
N SER A 224 9.45 -36.73 8.00
CA SER A 224 9.36 -36.81 9.46
C SER A 224 10.33 -35.86 10.17
N ARG A 225 11.52 -35.64 9.59
CA ARG A 225 12.52 -34.70 10.12
C ARG A 225 12.03 -33.26 10.05
N TRP A 226 11.43 -32.86 8.93
CA TRP A 226 10.86 -31.51 8.78
C TRP A 226 9.74 -31.27 9.79
N VAL A 227 8.84 -32.24 9.97
CA VAL A 227 7.76 -32.16 10.98
C VAL A 227 8.34 -32.07 12.39
N ALA A 228 9.38 -32.84 12.72
CA ALA A 228 10.04 -32.76 14.02
C ALA A 228 10.65 -31.37 14.28
N LEU A 229 11.26 -30.73 13.26
CA LEU A 229 11.74 -29.34 13.35
C LEU A 229 10.59 -28.35 13.58
N ARG A 230 9.48 -28.49 12.86
CA ARG A 230 8.29 -27.62 13.05
C ARG A 230 7.63 -27.81 14.42
N LEU A 231 7.63 -29.04 14.93
CA LEU A 231 7.16 -29.38 16.27
C LEU A 231 7.97 -28.65 17.35
N LEU A 232 9.29 -28.64 17.24
CA LEU A 232 10.18 -27.89 18.14
C LEU A 232 9.91 -26.38 18.12
N ASP A 233 9.59 -25.84 16.94
CA ASP A 233 9.27 -24.42 16.71
C ASP A 233 7.88 -23.99 17.26
N SER A 234 7.08 -24.95 17.74
CA SER A 234 5.73 -24.74 18.29
C SER A 234 4.77 -24.01 17.34
N ASP A 235 4.82 -24.33 16.04
CA ASP A 235 3.92 -23.78 15.01
C ASP A 235 2.49 -24.32 15.20
N GLN A 236 1.71 -23.68 16.07
CA GLN A 236 0.35 -24.11 16.43
C GLN A 236 -0.59 -24.21 15.22
N ALA A 237 -0.45 -23.31 14.25
CA ALA A 237 -1.29 -23.33 13.04
C ALA A 237 -1.01 -24.57 12.18
N LEU A 238 0.24 -25.03 12.11
CA LEU A 238 0.57 -26.28 11.43
C LEU A 238 -0.06 -27.49 12.14
N PHE A 239 -0.08 -27.51 13.48
CA PHE A 239 -0.67 -28.61 14.25
C PHE A 239 -2.17 -28.76 13.99
N GLU A 240 -2.92 -27.66 14.00
CA GLU A 240 -4.36 -27.69 13.74
C GLU A 240 -4.68 -28.25 12.34
N VAL A 241 -3.90 -27.84 11.32
CA VAL A 241 -4.08 -28.31 9.95
C VAL A 241 -3.68 -29.79 9.81
N MET A 242 -2.57 -30.21 10.44
CA MET A 242 -2.13 -31.60 10.44
C MET A 242 -3.17 -32.51 11.12
N ASP A 243 -3.70 -32.11 12.28
CA ASP A 243 -4.70 -32.86 13.02
C ASP A 243 -5.97 -33.06 12.18
N HIS A 244 -6.40 -32.01 11.49
CA HIS A 244 -7.54 -32.06 10.56
C HIS A 244 -7.27 -32.96 9.35
N PHE A 245 -6.08 -32.87 8.73
CA PHE A 245 -5.78 -33.58 7.48
C PHE A 245 -5.53 -35.08 7.69
N PHE A 246 -4.84 -35.46 8.76
CA PHE A 246 -4.53 -36.86 9.06
C PHE A 246 -5.62 -37.56 9.89
N ASN A 247 -6.64 -36.81 10.34
CA ASN A 247 -7.73 -37.31 11.18
C ASN A 247 -7.20 -38.01 12.46
N PHE A 248 -6.04 -37.54 12.92
CA PHE A 248 -5.30 -38.03 14.08
C PHE A 248 -4.76 -36.81 14.82
N VAL A 249 -4.97 -36.77 16.13
CA VAL A 249 -4.56 -35.64 16.96
C VAL A 249 -3.14 -35.90 17.45
N LEU A 250 -2.14 -35.22 16.87
CA LEU A 250 -0.73 -35.30 17.30
C LEU A 250 -0.57 -34.92 18.76
N SER A 251 -1.39 -33.99 19.25
CA SER A 251 -1.42 -33.55 20.64
C SER A 251 -1.97 -34.58 21.64
N ALA A 252 -2.58 -35.67 21.15
CA ALA A 252 -3.10 -36.75 22.00
C ALA A 252 -2.07 -37.87 22.24
N ASP A 253 -0.92 -37.86 21.55
CA ASP A 253 0.13 -38.85 21.75
C ASP A 253 1.03 -38.47 22.94
N GLU A 254 0.84 -39.13 24.08
CA GLU A 254 1.59 -38.86 25.31
C GLU A 254 3.11 -39.03 25.12
N ALA A 255 3.53 -40.02 24.33
CA ALA A 255 4.96 -40.29 24.07
C ALA A 255 5.61 -39.18 23.23
N LEU A 256 4.92 -38.66 22.22
CA LEU A 256 5.39 -37.52 21.44
C LEU A 256 5.47 -36.25 22.29
N ALA A 257 4.44 -36.00 23.13
CA ALA A 257 4.43 -34.85 24.04
C ALA A 257 5.59 -34.91 25.06
N GLU A 258 5.88 -36.11 25.59
CA GLU A 258 7.02 -36.32 26.49
C GLU A 258 8.36 -36.10 25.79
N ASN A 259 8.55 -36.64 24.59
CA ASN A 259 9.76 -36.44 23.80
C ASN A 259 9.97 -34.97 23.40
N LEU A 260 8.89 -34.27 23.04
CA LEU A 260 8.93 -32.84 22.75
C LEU A 260 9.32 -32.02 23.98
N ALA A 261 8.73 -32.33 25.15
CA ALA A 261 9.09 -31.68 26.40
C ALA A 261 10.55 -31.92 26.80
N LYS A 262 11.06 -33.15 26.61
CA LYS A 262 12.48 -33.49 26.83
C LYS A 262 13.41 -32.71 25.91
N ALA A 263 13.09 -32.65 24.61
CA ALA A 263 13.89 -31.91 23.63
C ALA A 263 13.87 -30.39 23.90
N GLN A 264 12.72 -29.81 24.26
CA GLN A 264 12.62 -28.41 24.65
C GLN A 264 13.39 -28.11 25.95
N LEU A 265 13.36 -29.01 26.94
CA LEU A 265 14.17 -28.89 28.15
C LEU A 265 15.67 -28.98 27.84
N PHE A 266 16.07 -29.88 26.94
CA PHE A 266 17.46 -29.99 26.47
C PHE A 266 17.95 -28.68 25.83
N LEU A 267 17.14 -28.06 24.97
CA LEU A 267 17.45 -26.77 24.34
C LEU A 267 17.53 -25.64 25.39
N LYS A 268 16.57 -25.58 26.33
CA LYS A 268 16.60 -24.61 27.43
C LYS A 268 17.82 -24.75 28.34
N LYS A 269 18.24 -25.98 28.65
CA LYS A 269 19.47 -26.26 29.42
C LYS A 269 20.72 -25.74 28.72
N ASN A 270 20.72 -25.69 27.39
CA ASN A 270 21.80 -25.14 26.58
C ASN A 270 21.60 -23.65 26.23
N HIS A 271 20.75 -22.93 26.98
CA HIS A 271 20.46 -21.51 26.79
C HIS A 271 19.87 -21.13 25.42
N ILE A 272 19.13 -22.05 24.78
CA ILE A 272 18.41 -21.80 23.54
C ILE A 272 16.93 -21.64 23.88
N ASP A 273 16.41 -20.42 23.74
CA ASP A 273 14.97 -20.16 23.79
C ASP A 273 14.32 -20.36 22.40
N LEU A 274 12.99 -20.21 22.32
CA LEU A 274 12.26 -20.42 21.06
C LEU A 274 12.63 -19.40 19.97
N ASN A 275 12.98 -18.16 20.32
CA ASN A 275 13.33 -17.15 19.33
C ASN A 275 14.74 -17.42 18.77
N GLU A 276 15.70 -17.73 19.65
CA GLU A 276 17.05 -18.14 19.31
C GLU A 276 17.03 -19.43 18.46
N LEU A 277 16.11 -20.36 18.74
CA LEU A 277 15.90 -21.56 17.93
C LEU A 277 15.54 -21.21 16.48
N ARG A 278 14.54 -20.32 16.29
CA ARG A 278 14.12 -19.85 14.97
C ARG A 278 15.25 -19.19 14.22
N ASP A 279 15.98 -18.31 14.90
CA ASP A 279 17.11 -17.59 14.32
C ASP A 279 18.22 -18.55 13.87
N ARG A 280 18.49 -19.61 14.63
CA ARG A 280 19.47 -20.64 14.24
C ARG A 280 19.04 -21.45 13.03
N ILE A 281 17.78 -21.92 12.97
CA ILE A 281 17.24 -22.64 11.81
C ILE A 281 17.39 -21.79 10.55
N VAL A 282 16.97 -20.52 10.62
CA VAL A 282 17.08 -19.56 9.51
C VAL A 282 18.54 -19.31 9.14
N ALA A 283 19.42 -19.13 10.13
CA ALA A 283 20.85 -18.91 9.89
C ALA A 283 21.52 -20.10 9.19
N SER A 284 21.20 -21.35 9.55
CA SER A 284 21.74 -22.54 8.89
C SER A 284 21.31 -22.63 7.43
N LEU A 285 20.04 -22.31 7.12
CA LEU A 285 19.52 -22.25 5.76
C LEU A 285 20.23 -21.17 4.92
N ILE A 286 20.36 -19.96 5.46
CA ILE A 286 21.03 -18.84 4.78
C ILE A 286 22.50 -19.15 4.52
N LYS A 287 23.24 -19.67 5.52
CA LYS A 287 24.64 -20.08 5.35
C LYS A 287 24.81 -21.15 4.27
N THR A 288 23.87 -22.09 4.20
CA THR A 288 23.87 -23.14 3.18
C THR A 288 23.63 -22.55 1.79
N ALA A 289 22.64 -21.68 1.65
CA ALA A 289 22.35 -20.95 0.42
C ALA A 289 23.56 -20.12 -0.05
N GLU A 290 24.22 -19.40 0.87
CA GLU A 290 25.44 -18.62 0.60
C GLU A 290 26.58 -19.52 0.10
N LYS A 291 26.82 -20.65 0.77
CA LYS A 291 27.87 -21.62 0.39
C LYS A 291 27.65 -22.22 -0.99
N ILE A 292 26.39 -22.51 -1.35
CA ILE A 292 26.02 -23.03 -2.68
C ILE A 292 26.17 -21.93 -3.73
N SER A 293 25.61 -20.74 -3.48
CA SER A 293 25.67 -19.59 -4.38
C SER A 293 27.11 -19.22 -4.73
N LYS A 294 28.00 -19.12 -3.73
CA LYS A 294 29.44 -18.82 -3.92
C LYS A 294 30.16 -19.81 -4.85
N GLN A 295 29.69 -21.06 -4.92
CA GLN A 295 30.32 -22.09 -5.75
C GLN A 295 29.77 -22.14 -7.18
N VAL A 296 28.59 -21.56 -7.42
CA VAL A 296 27.81 -21.72 -8.64
C VAL A 296 27.73 -20.43 -9.45
N VAL A 297 27.74 -19.28 -8.77
CA VAL A 297 27.57 -17.96 -9.38
C VAL A 297 28.93 -17.30 -9.56
N ILE A 298 29.23 -16.92 -10.80
CA ILE A 298 30.41 -16.13 -11.16
C ILE A 298 29.92 -14.76 -11.63
N VAL A 299 30.41 -13.70 -11.00
CA VAL A 299 30.08 -12.31 -11.35
C VAL A 299 31.32 -11.67 -11.98
N GLU A 300 31.23 -11.34 -13.28
CA GLU A 300 32.34 -10.73 -14.03
C GLU A 300 32.72 -9.35 -13.48
N ASN A 301 31.72 -8.56 -13.08
CA ASN A 301 31.92 -7.21 -12.54
C ASN A 301 31.50 -7.13 -11.07
N LYS A 302 32.45 -7.28 -10.14
CA LYS A 302 32.20 -7.11 -8.69
C LYS A 302 31.64 -5.74 -8.31
N ASN A 303 31.83 -4.72 -9.17
CA ASN A 303 31.39 -3.34 -8.96
C ASN A 303 30.10 -2.98 -9.71
N TYR A 304 29.35 -3.95 -10.27
CA TYR A 304 28.12 -3.64 -11.03
C TYR A 304 27.08 -2.86 -10.21
N ASN A 305 27.02 -3.10 -8.90
CA ASN A 305 26.15 -2.40 -7.94
C ASN A 305 26.83 -1.19 -7.26
N TYR A 306 28.00 -0.75 -7.72
CA TYR A 306 28.73 0.33 -7.04
C TYR A 306 27.92 1.63 -7.02
N PHE A 307 27.35 2.02 -8.17
CA PHE A 307 26.50 3.21 -8.27
C PHE A 307 25.29 3.13 -7.33
N ASP A 308 24.53 2.04 -7.38
CA ASP A 308 23.38 1.79 -6.52
C ASP A 308 23.76 1.84 -5.03
N ARG A 309 24.91 1.26 -4.64
CA ARG A 309 25.42 1.28 -3.26
C ARG A 309 25.86 2.65 -2.81
N THR A 310 26.53 3.44 -3.66
CA THR A 310 26.93 4.81 -3.33
C THR A 310 25.70 5.70 -3.16
N LEU A 311 24.72 5.54 -4.05
CA LEU A 311 23.50 6.33 -4.06
C LEU A 311 22.60 5.96 -2.87
N ASP A 312 22.43 4.67 -2.59
CA ASP A 312 21.76 4.19 -1.37
C ASP A 312 22.52 4.66 -0.12
N GLY A 313 23.85 4.62 -0.10
CA GLY A 313 24.65 5.13 1.02
C GLY A 313 24.38 6.61 1.36
N ILE A 314 24.06 7.43 0.37
CA ILE A 314 23.67 8.84 0.56
C ILE A 314 22.18 8.94 0.94
N LEU A 315 21.31 8.31 0.15
CA LEU A 315 19.85 8.43 0.29
C LEU A 315 19.29 7.73 1.53
N THR A 316 19.92 6.67 2.02
CA THR A 316 19.52 5.96 3.24
C THR A 316 20.36 6.35 4.45
N SER A 317 21.22 7.37 4.32
CA SER A 317 21.99 7.86 5.46
C SER A 317 21.08 8.52 6.49
N ARG A 318 21.41 8.35 7.77
CA ARG A 318 20.67 8.98 8.88
C ARG A 318 20.72 10.51 8.84
N PHE A 319 21.77 11.09 8.26
CA PHE A 319 21.98 12.54 8.22
C PHE A 319 21.45 13.16 6.92
N PHE A 320 21.76 12.60 5.74
CA PHE A 320 21.34 13.18 4.46
C PHE A 320 20.02 12.61 3.93
N GLY A 321 19.58 11.43 4.35
CA GLY A 321 18.38 10.78 3.80
C GLY A 321 17.09 11.59 3.99
N ILE A 322 16.81 12.06 5.21
CA ILE A 322 15.60 12.87 5.50
C ILE A 322 15.68 14.26 4.84
N PRO A 323 16.78 15.03 4.94
CA PRO A 323 16.89 16.32 4.24
C PRO A 323 16.73 16.21 2.72
N ILE A 324 17.36 15.21 2.08
CA ILE A 324 17.23 14.99 0.63
C ILE A 324 15.78 14.65 0.28
N MET A 325 15.10 13.86 1.10
CA MET A 325 13.68 13.56 0.92
C MET A 325 12.79 14.79 1.00
N ILE A 326 13.00 15.65 2.01
CA ILE A 326 12.25 16.90 2.13
C ILE A 326 12.54 17.82 0.94
N ALA A 327 13.81 17.94 0.54
CA ALA A 327 14.21 18.76 -0.60
C ALA A 327 13.59 18.27 -1.91
N LEU A 328 13.65 16.96 -2.19
CA LEU A 328 13.07 16.36 -3.39
C LEU A 328 11.55 16.54 -3.42
N LEU A 329 10.87 16.28 -2.30
CA LEU A 329 9.43 16.49 -2.19
C LEU A 329 9.08 17.98 -2.37
N GLY A 330 9.90 18.89 -1.85
CA GLY A 330 9.80 20.33 -2.06
C GLY A 330 9.92 20.73 -3.53
N VAL A 331 10.88 20.15 -4.27
CA VAL A 331 11.02 20.35 -5.73
C VAL A 331 9.78 19.86 -6.47
N VAL A 332 9.25 18.68 -6.11
CA VAL A 332 8.02 18.14 -6.72
C VAL A 332 6.82 19.07 -6.45
N PHE A 333 6.64 19.57 -5.22
CA PHE A 333 5.58 20.52 -4.92
C PHE A 333 5.76 21.85 -5.65
N TRP A 334 6.97 22.38 -5.70
CA TRP A 334 7.25 23.61 -6.40
C TRP A 334 6.90 23.50 -7.90
N LEU A 335 7.34 22.41 -8.55
CA LEU A 335 6.99 22.10 -9.93
C LEU A 335 5.48 21.92 -10.11
N THR A 336 4.82 21.26 -9.18
CA THR A 336 3.38 21.01 -9.24
C THR A 336 2.58 22.31 -9.11
N ILE A 337 2.86 23.14 -8.10
CA ILE A 337 2.11 24.37 -7.82
C ILE A 337 2.37 25.41 -8.91
N LYS A 338 3.64 25.71 -9.21
CA LYS A 338 3.96 26.70 -10.26
C LYS A 338 3.57 26.20 -11.65
N GLY A 339 3.77 24.91 -11.92
CA GLY A 339 3.41 24.30 -13.19
C GLY A 339 1.90 24.21 -13.42
N ALA A 340 1.10 24.01 -12.37
CA ALA A 340 -0.35 23.89 -12.48
C ALA A 340 -1.08 25.21 -12.69
N ASN A 341 -0.54 26.33 -12.20
CA ASN A 341 -1.22 27.64 -12.32
C ASN A 341 -1.55 28.01 -13.79
N TYR A 342 -0.64 27.73 -14.74
CA TYR A 342 -0.86 28.02 -16.16
C TYR A 342 -2.02 27.20 -16.78
N PRO A 343 -2.02 25.86 -16.73
CA PRO A 343 -3.13 25.06 -17.24
C PRO A 343 -4.43 25.28 -16.47
N SER A 344 -4.39 25.57 -15.16
CA SER A 344 -5.59 25.91 -14.38
C SER A 344 -6.24 27.20 -14.88
N ALA A 345 -5.46 28.27 -15.09
CA ALA A 345 -5.98 29.52 -15.63
C ALA A 345 -6.54 29.36 -17.06
N LEU A 346 -5.89 28.54 -17.89
CA LEU A 346 -6.37 28.23 -19.24
C LEU A 346 -7.69 27.46 -19.21
N LEU A 347 -7.82 26.44 -18.36
CA LEU A 347 -9.08 25.69 -18.19
C LEU A 347 -10.21 26.56 -17.65
N ALA A 348 -9.93 27.39 -16.64
CA ALA A 348 -10.90 28.31 -16.07
C ALA A 348 -11.43 29.26 -17.16
N THR A 349 -10.54 29.86 -17.95
CA THR A 349 -10.91 30.74 -19.07
C THR A 349 -11.80 30.02 -20.09
N ILE A 350 -11.45 28.79 -20.47
CA ILE A 350 -12.23 27.99 -21.41
C ILE A 350 -13.61 27.67 -20.84
N PHE A 351 -13.71 27.20 -19.60
CA PHE A 351 -14.98 26.84 -18.99
C PHE A 351 -15.87 28.06 -18.75
N PHE A 352 -15.33 29.20 -18.31
CA PHE A 352 -16.13 30.42 -18.19
C PHE A 352 -16.59 30.97 -19.55
N HIS A 353 -15.83 30.74 -20.62
CA HIS A 353 -16.31 31.05 -21.97
C HIS A 353 -17.45 30.11 -22.41
N VAL A 354 -17.35 28.82 -22.08
CA VAL A 354 -18.42 27.83 -22.31
C VAL A 354 -19.68 28.16 -21.49
N GLU A 355 -19.53 28.68 -20.26
CA GLU A 355 -20.64 29.18 -19.43
C GLU A 355 -21.51 30.21 -20.18
N ARG A 356 -20.87 31.12 -20.92
CA ARG A 356 -21.56 32.15 -21.71
C ARG A 356 -22.39 31.51 -22.83
N TYR A 357 -21.83 30.54 -23.55
CA TYR A 357 -22.56 29.83 -24.60
C TYR A 357 -23.72 28.99 -24.07
N LEU A 358 -23.54 28.32 -22.93
CA LEU A 358 -24.65 27.61 -22.27
C LEU A 358 -25.77 28.57 -21.85
N THR A 359 -25.41 29.75 -21.36
CA THR A 359 -26.37 30.80 -21.01
C THR A 359 -27.18 31.23 -22.23
N PHE A 360 -26.52 31.55 -23.35
CA PHE A 360 -27.22 31.90 -24.59
C PHE A 360 -28.12 30.76 -25.10
N PHE A 361 -27.66 29.52 -25.00
CA PHE A 361 -28.45 28.35 -25.42
C PHE A 361 -29.70 28.14 -24.57
N LEU A 362 -29.60 28.27 -23.24
CA LEU A 362 -30.75 28.16 -22.33
C LEU A 362 -31.76 29.30 -22.51
N HIS A 363 -31.27 30.53 -22.75
CA HIS A 363 -32.13 31.67 -23.05
C HIS A 363 -32.84 31.47 -24.40
N TRP A 364 -32.16 30.94 -25.41
CA TRP A 364 -32.75 30.60 -26.71
C TRP A 364 -33.86 29.53 -26.59
N LEU A 365 -33.69 28.56 -25.68
CA LEU A 365 -34.71 27.56 -25.36
C LEU A 365 -35.90 28.11 -24.55
N GLY A 366 -35.86 29.36 -24.11
CA GLY A 366 -36.91 29.95 -23.25
C GLY A 366 -36.94 29.37 -21.84
N ALA A 367 -35.80 28.90 -21.32
CA ALA A 367 -35.73 28.33 -19.97
C ALA A 367 -36.09 29.38 -18.90
N PRO A 368 -36.87 29.02 -17.86
CA PRO A 368 -37.14 29.93 -16.73
C PRO A 368 -35.85 30.37 -16.03
N ALA A 369 -35.80 31.62 -15.56
CA ALA A 369 -34.63 32.19 -14.90
C ALA A 369 -34.10 31.31 -13.75
N LEU A 370 -34.99 30.73 -12.95
CA LEU A 370 -34.63 29.83 -11.85
C LEU A 370 -33.89 28.56 -12.32
N VAL A 371 -34.23 28.02 -13.49
CA VAL A 371 -33.57 26.83 -14.05
C VAL A 371 -32.18 27.19 -14.57
N HIS A 372 -32.05 28.35 -15.22
CA HIS A 372 -30.76 28.88 -15.68
C HIS A 372 -29.81 29.11 -14.49
N GLU A 373 -30.26 29.82 -13.46
CA GLU A 373 -29.49 30.12 -12.26
C GLU A 373 -28.98 28.85 -11.56
N ILE A 374 -29.85 27.88 -11.34
CA ILE A 374 -29.50 26.60 -10.70
C ILE A 374 -28.46 25.83 -11.53
N LEU A 375 -28.71 25.63 -12.82
CA LEU A 375 -27.87 24.77 -13.65
C LEU A 375 -26.54 25.43 -14.00
N ILE A 376 -26.54 26.73 -14.28
CA ILE A 376 -25.35 27.45 -14.73
C ILE A 376 -24.58 28.02 -13.55
N HIS A 377 -25.20 28.91 -12.76
CA HIS A 377 -24.52 29.60 -11.66
C HIS A 377 -24.33 28.72 -10.41
N GLY A 378 -25.17 27.70 -10.23
CA GLY A 378 -24.98 26.67 -9.20
C GLY A 378 -24.10 25.50 -9.66
N VAL A 379 -24.68 24.60 -10.45
CA VAL A 379 -24.05 23.30 -10.79
C VAL A 379 -22.82 23.48 -11.69
N TYR A 380 -22.96 24.14 -12.84
CA TYR A 380 -21.89 24.28 -13.83
C TYR A 380 -20.71 25.08 -13.28
N ARG A 381 -20.95 26.26 -12.69
CA ARG A 381 -19.89 27.10 -12.14
C ARG A 381 -19.07 26.37 -11.06
N THR A 382 -19.75 25.64 -10.17
CA THR A 382 -19.08 24.79 -9.16
C THR A 382 -18.22 23.71 -9.81
N LEU A 383 -18.73 23.03 -10.84
CA LEU A 383 -17.98 22.01 -11.57
C LEU A 383 -16.78 22.59 -12.30
N ALA A 384 -16.97 23.69 -13.03
CA ALA A 384 -15.93 24.40 -13.75
C ALA A 384 -14.79 24.79 -12.82
N TRP A 385 -15.12 25.34 -11.64
CA TRP A 385 -14.14 25.70 -10.62
C TRP A 385 -13.34 24.50 -10.12
N VAL A 386 -14.04 23.47 -9.62
CA VAL A 386 -13.41 22.26 -9.06
C VAL A 386 -12.51 21.60 -10.10
N VAL A 387 -12.98 21.45 -11.34
CA VAL A 387 -12.18 20.83 -12.40
C VAL A 387 -10.97 21.68 -12.77
N SER A 388 -11.11 23.01 -12.87
CA SER A 388 -10.00 23.90 -13.26
C SER A 388 -8.89 23.94 -12.23
N VAL A 389 -9.24 23.93 -10.95
CA VAL A 389 -8.27 24.06 -9.85
C VAL A 389 -7.67 22.70 -9.46
N MET A 390 -8.47 21.63 -9.44
CA MET A 390 -8.03 20.31 -8.95
C MET A 390 -7.26 19.49 -10.00
N LEU A 391 -7.69 19.53 -11.28
CA LEU A 391 -7.17 18.63 -12.31
C LEU A 391 -5.67 18.86 -12.63
N PRO A 392 -5.20 20.09 -12.88
CA PRO A 392 -3.83 20.29 -13.34
C PRO A 392 -2.74 19.95 -12.31
N PRO A 393 -2.86 20.31 -11.02
CA PRO A 393 -1.91 19.87 -10.00
C PRO A 393 -1.83 18.34 -9.91
N MET A 394 -2.96 17.63 -9.98
CA MET A 394 -2.96 16.17 -9.94
C MET A 394 -2.34 15.54 -11.19
N ALA A 395 -2.60 16.13 -12.37
CA ALA A 395 -2.04 15.69 -13.64
C ALA A 395 -0.51 15.88 -13.72
N ILE A 396 0.07 16.78 -12.93
CA ILE A 396 1.53 16.97 -12.84
C ILE A 396 2.12 16.12 -11.69
N PHE A 397 1.48 16.14 -10.52
CA PHE A 397 1.98 15.47 -9.32
C PHE A 397 2.07 13.95 -9.50
N PHE A 398 1.02 13.30 -10.02
CA PHE A 398 1.01 11.83 -10.10
C PHE A 398 2.03 11.27 -11.10
N PRO A 399 2.25 11.83 -12.30
CA PRO A 399 3.33 11.38 -13.16
C PRO A 399 4.71 11.57 -12.53
N LEU A 400 4.99 12.72 -11.90
CA LEU A 400 6.26 12.94 -11.20
C LEU A 400 6.47 11.93 -10.06
N PHE A 401 5.42 11.67 -9.27
CA PHE A 401 5.50 10.71 -8.18
C PHE A 401 5.69 9.26 -8.69
N THR A 402 4.99 8.89 -9.77
CA THR A 402 5.14 7.57 -10.41
C THR A 402 6.53 7.41 -11.01
N LEU A 403 7.14 8.48 -11.52
CA LEU A 403 8.53 8.49 -11.96
C LEU A 403 9.50 8.18 -10.80
N LEU A 404 9.29 8.81 -9.64
CA LEU A 404 10.08 8.54 -8.44
C LEU A 404 9.87 7.11 -7.90
N GLU A 405 8.67 6.57 -8.06
CA GLU A 405 8.33 5.19 -7.75
C GLU A 405 9.12 4.20 -8.63
N ASP A 406 9.06 4.37 -9.96
CA ASP A 406 9.73 3.51 -10.94
C ASP A 406 11.27 3.62 -10.89
N LEU A 407 11.80 4.79 -10.50
CA LEU A 407 13.21 4.97 -10.22
C LEU A 407 13.67 4.17 -8.99
N GLY A 408 12.76 3.75 -8.12
CA GLY A 408 13.07 3.01 -6.90
C GLY A 408 13.36 3.91 -5.70
N TYR A 409 13.11 5.22 -5.79
CA TYR A 409 13.36 6.18 -4.70
C TYR A 409 12.36 6.01 -3.54
N LEU A 410 11.08 5.80 -3.85
CA LEU A 410 10.02 5.67 -2.84
C LEU A 410 10.28 4.53 -1.82
N PRO A 411 10.67 3.31 -2.22
CA PRO A 411 11.10 2.28 -1.25
C PRO A 411 12.16 2.75 -0.24
N ARG A 412 13.13 3.58 -0.64
CA ARG A 412 14.14 4.15 0.28
C ARG A 412 13.52 5.14 1.27
N VAL A 413 12.57 5.95 0.81
CA VAL A 413 11.78 6.85 1.69
C VAL A 413 11.04 6.05 2.75
N ALA A 414 10.37 4.96 2.36
CA ALA A 414 9.68 4.08 3.28
C ALA A 414 10.65 3.47 4.32
N PHE A 415 11.83 3.05 3.88
CA PHE A 415 12.88 2.53 4.77
C PHE A 415 13.38 3.59 5.77
N ASN A 416 13.69 4.81 5.32
CA ASN A 416 14.17 5.89 6.18
C ASN A 416 13.16 6.28 7.27
N LEU A 417 11.87 6.20 6.95
CA LEU A 417 10.79 6.57 7.86
C LEU A 417 10.26 5.41 8.70
N ASP A 418 10.64 4.16 8.39
CA ASP A 418 10.12 2.96 9.06
C ASP A 418 10.30 3.00 10.58
N HIS A 419 11.47 3.43 11.05
CA HIS A 419 11.74 3.56 12.50
C HIS A 419 10.74 4.50 13.20
N TYR A 420 10.35 5.60 12.55
CA TYR A 420 9.40 6.57 13.12
C TYR A 420 7.97 6.02 13.08
N PHE A 421 7.57 5.38 11.98
CA PHE A 421 6.25 4.74 11.88
C PHE A 421 6.11 3.58 12.87
N LYS A 422 7.15 2.76 13.06
CA LYS A 422 7.17 1.67 14.03
C LYS A 422 6.97 2.16 15.46
N LYS A 423 7.57 3.30 15.84
CA LYS A 423 7.34 3.96 17.14
C LYS A 423 5.91 4.46 17.34
N ALA A 424 5.20 4.75 16.25
CA ALA A 424 3.79 5.10 16.25
C ALA A 424 2.85 3.87 16.10
N CYS A 425 3.39 2.65 16.21
CA CYS A 425 2.69 1.38 15.98
C CYS A 425 2.04 1.31 14.58
N ALA A 426 2.74 1.86 13.59
CA ALA A 426 2.38 1.90 12.19
C ALA A 426 3.48 1.29 11.31
N HIS A 427 3.20 1.12 10.02
CA HIS A 427 4.07 0.44 9.06
C HIS A 427 4.84 1.42 8.17
N GLY A 428 6.12 1.17 7.85
CA GLY A 428 6.93 2.07 7.01
C GLY A 428 6.34 2.39 5.63
N LYS A 429 5.60 1.44 5.01
CA LYS A 429 4.87 1.70 3.76
C LYS A 429 3.82 2.82 3.89
N GLN A 430 3.35 3.15 5.10
CA GLN A 430 2.42 4.27 5.32
C GLN A 430 3.04 5.61 4.89
N ALA A 431 4.37 5.77 4.97
CA ALA A 431 5.08 6.92 4.44
C ALA A 431 4.76 7.19 2.96
N LEU A 432 4.65 6.13 2.15
CA LEU A 432 4.34 6.24 0.71
C LEU A 432 2.92 6.72 0.48
N THR A 433 1.98 6.17 1.26
CA THR A 433 0.56 6.55 1.20
C THR A 433 0.34 8.00 1.64
N MET A 434 1.13 8.43 2.62
CA MET A 434 1.17 9.80 3.13
C MET A 434 1.73 10.75 2.08
N CYS A 435 2.84 10.38 1.43
CA CYS A 435 3.42 11.15 0.32
C CYS A 435 2.44 11.32 -0.84
N MET A 436 1.68 10.27 -1.18
CA MET A 436 0.64 10.34 -2.21
C MET A 436 -0.57 11.20 -1.79
N GLY A 437 -0.87 11.26 -0.50
CA GLY A 437 -1.92 12.11 0.09
C GLY A 437 -1.71 13.60 -0.15
N PHE A 438 -0.46 14.08 -0.14
CA PHE A 438 -0.15 15.47 -0.47
C PHE A 438 -0.65 15.90 -1.85
N GLY A 439 -0.67 14.99 -2.84
CA GLY A 439 -1.33 15.24 -4.11
C GLY A 439 -2.85 15.24 -3.96
N CYS A 440 -3.40 14.12 -3.48
CA CYS A 440 -4.82 13.99 -3.18
C CYS A 440 -5.04 12.90 -2.13
N ASN A 441 -5.75 13.21 -1.04
CA ASN A 441 -6.05 12.25 0.01
C ASN A 441 -6.84 11.03 -0.52
N ALA A 442 -7.71 11.21 -1.53
CA ALA A 442 -8.41 10.09 -2.16
C ALA A 442 -7.42 9.11 -2.84
N ALA A 443 -6.40 9.63 -3.51
CA ALA A 443 -5.36 8.80 -4.12
C ALA A 443 -4.45 8.16 -3.06
N GLY A 444 -4.14 8.89 -1.98
CA GLY A 444 -3.43 8.36 -0.81
C GLY A 444 -4.15 7.17 -0.16
N VAL A 445 -5.48 7.26 -0.01
CA VAL A 445 -6.33 6.16 0.49
C VAL A 445 -6.30 4.94 -0.43
N ILE A 446 -6.34 5.14 -1.76
CA ILE A 446 -6.21 4.02 -2.72
C ILE A 446 -4.82 3.40 -2.61
N ALA A 447 -3.78 4.20 -2.39
CA ALA A 447 -2.41 3.74 -2.23
C ALA A 447 -2.21 2.92 -0.95
N CYS A 448 -3.07 3.04 0.06
CA CYS A 448 -3.02 2.19 1.27
C CYS A 448 -3.13 0.69 0.96
N ARG A 449 -3.55 0.30 -0.25
CA ARG A 449 -3.50 -1.09 -0.73
C ARG A 449 -2.11 -1.71 -0.70
N ILE A 450 -1.03 -0.93 -0.69
CA ILE A 450 0.33 -1.47 -0.59
C ILE A 450 0.64 -2.08 0.79
N ILE A 451 -0.16 -1.76 1.81
CA ILE A 451 0.00 -2.24 3.19
C ILE A 451 -0.76 -3.56 3.31
N ASP A 452 -0.04 -4.62 3.64
CA ASP A 452 -0.55 -6.00 3.62
C ASP A 452 -1.48 -6.24 4.82
N SER A 453 -1.07 -5.78 6.00
CA SER A 453 -1.86 -5.93 7.24
C SER A 453 -3.17 -5.11 7.17
N PRO A 454 -4.35 -5.75 7.28
CA PRO A 454 -5.64 -5.05 7.23
C PRO A 454 -5.78 -3.96 8.30
N ARG A 455 -5.20 -4.18 9.48
CA ARG A 455 -5.20 -3.23 10.60
C ARG A 455 -4.36 -1.98 10.27
N GLU A 456 -3.12 -2.18 9.83
CA GLU A 456 -2.20 -1.09 9.50
C GLU A 456 -2.69 -0.32 8.27
N ARG A 457 -3.33 -1.02 7.32
CA ARG A 457 -4.02 -0.42 6.20
C ARG A 457 -5.15 0.51 6.67
N LEU A 458 -5.99 0.07 7.62
CA LEU A 458 -7.03 0.94 8.19
C LEU A 458 -6.45 2.14 8.94
N LEU A 459 -5.36 1.96 9.70
CA LEU A 459 -4.66 3.08 10.35
C LEU A 459 -4.18 4.11 9.32
N ALA A 460 -3.56 3.65 8.23
CA ALA A 460 -3.10 4.53 7.16
C ALA A 460 -4.25 5.25 6.46
N ILE A 461 -5.38 4.57 6.21
CA ILE A 461 -6.59 5.18 5.62
C ILE A 461 -7.14 6.30 6.51
N LEU A 462 -7.28 6.04 7.81
CA LEU A 462 -7.87 7.00 8.77
C LEU A 462 -6.96 8.20 9.04
N THR A 463 -5.65 8.03 8.97
CA THR A 463 -4.67 9.08 9.30
C THR A 463 -4.16 9.85 8.08
N ASN A 464 -4.45 9.39 6.84
CA ASN A 464 -4.03 10.08 5.62
C ASN A 464 -4.50 11.54 5.56
N ASN A 465 -5.69 11.83 6.12
CA ASN A 465 -6.30 13.17 6.07
C ASN A 465 -5.53 14.26 6.86
N PHE A 466 -4.67 13.89 7.80
CA PHE A 466 -3.83 14.85 8.54
C PHE A 466 -2.74 15.48 7.66
N VAL A 467 -2.53 14.94 6.46
CA VAL A 467 -1.63 15.51 5.46
C VAL A 467 -2.40 16.49 4.57
N PRO A 468 -1.89 17.72 4.37
CA PRO A 468 -2.54 18.69 3.52
C PRO A 468 -2.43 18.23 2.05
N CYS A 469 -3.57 18.04 1.39
CA CYS A 469 -3.62 17.77 -0.04
C CYS A 469 -3.54 19.06 -0.88
N ASN A 470 -3.34 18.94 -2.20
CA ASN A 470 -3.31 20.07 -3.16
C ASN A 470 -4.38 21.16 -2.92
N GLY A 471 -5.64 20.77 -2.66
CA GLY A 471 -6.72 21.74 -2.40
C GLY A 471 -6.62 22.55 -1.11
N ARG A 472 -5.74 22.18 -0.17
CA ARG A 472 -5.52 22.89 1.11
C ARG A 472 -4.35 23.88 1.05
N PHE A 473 -3.39 23.67 0.15
CA PHE A 473 -2.21 24.52 0.05
C PHE A 473 -2.51 25.98 -0.30
N PRO A 474 -3.40 26.31 -1.27
CA PRO A 474 -3.72 27.71 -1.58
C PRO A 474 -4.17 28.51 -0.35
N THR A 475 -5.09 27.95 0.44
CA THR A 475 -5.56 28.57 1.69
C THR A 475 -4.43 28.76 2.70
N LEU A 476 -3.60 27.73 2.92
CA LEU A 476 -2.48 27.81 3.86
C LEU A 476 -1.43 28.84 3.44
N ILE A 477 -1.12 28.91 2.13
CA ILE A 477 -0.16 29.87 1.57
C ILE A 477 -0.72 31.30 1.64
N ALA A 478 -1.99 31.50 1.27
CA ALA A 478 -2.64 32.81 1.29
C ALA A 478 -2.72 33.37 2.72
N LEU A 479 -3.18 32.58 3.69
CA LEU A 479 -3.30 33.03 5.08
C LEU A 479 -1.94 33.29 5.73
N ALA A 480 -0.95 32.45 5.45
CA ALA A 480 0.42 32.68 5.91
C ALA A 480 0.99 33.99 5.32
N GLY A 481 0.72 34.28 4.05
CA GLY A 481 1.15 35.52 3.40
C GLY A 481 0.43 36.77 3.91
N ILE A 482 -0.86 36.68 4.27
CA ILE A 482 -1.68 37.83 4.65
C ILE A 482 -1.50 38.24 6.11
N PHE A 483 -1.51 37.26 7.03
CA PHE A 483 -1.61 37.50 8.48
C PHE A 483 -0.33 37.25 9.27
N LEU A 484 0.56 36.37 8.80
CA LEU A 484 1.82 36.08 9.49
C LEU A 484 3.00 36.91 8.99
N VAL A 485 2.79 37.65 7.90
CA VAL A 485 3.80 38.46 7.24
C VAL A 485 3.34 39.92 7.24
N GLY A 486 3.96 40.73 8.08
CA GLY A 486 3.82 42.19 8.04
C GLY A 486 4.27 42.76 6.69
N SER A 487 3.66 43.86 6.27
CA SER A 487 3.97 44.51 4.99
C SER A 487 5.44 44.91 4.89
N ALA A 488 6.12 44.38 3.86
CA ALA A 488 7.42 44.77 3.30
C ALA A 488 8.71 44.27 4.01
N GLY A 489 9.39 43.31 3.36
CA GLY A 489 10.80 42.96 3.59
C GLY A 489 11.22 41.66 2.91
N ILE A 490 12.49 41.47 2.52
CA ILE A 490 12.98 40.22 1.90
C ILE A 490 12.82 39.00 2.84
N PHE A 491 12.75 39.24 4.15
CA PHE A 491 12.45 38.23 5.17
C PHE A 491 10.97 37.76 5.17
N SER A 492 10.08 38.45 4.44
CA SER A 492 8.64 38.13 4.34
C SER A 492 8.35 36.80 3.65
N SER A 493 9.03 36.52 2.53
CA SER A 493 8.85 35.27 1.77
C SER A 493 9.37 34.06 2.53
N LEU A 494 10.44 34.25 3.33
CA LEU A 494 10.99 33.21 4.19
C LEU A 494 10.03 32.87 5.34
N ALA A 495 9.43 33.88 5.98
CA ALA A 495 8.47 33.69 7.07
C ALA A 495 7.21 32.93 6.63
N ALA A 496 6.60 33.29 5.49
CA ALA A 496 5.46 32.54 4.94
C ALA A 496 5.83 31.08 4.61
N THR A 497 7.02 30.86 4.04
CA THR A 497 7.53 29.51 3.74
C THR A 497 7.71 28.68 5.01
N ILE A 498 8.27 29.27 6.07
CA ILE A 498 8.44 28.62 7.38
C ILE A 498 7.09 28.29 8.01
N ALA A 499 6.11 29.19 7.92
CA ALA A 499 4.76 28.95 8.47
C ALA A 499 4.05 27.78 7.79
N VAL A 500 4.11 27.72 6.46
CA VAL A 500 3.56 26.60 5.68
C VAL A 500 4.30 25.30 6.00
N LEU A 501 5.65 25.33 6.04
CA LEU A 501 6.46 24.17 6.39
C LEU A 501 6.14 23.66 7.81
N SER A 502 5.98 24.57 8.77
CA SER A 502 5.61 24.24 10.15
C SER A 502 4.24 23.58 10.22
N THR A 503 3.29 24.04 9.41
CA THR A 503 1.95 23.45 9.30
C THR A 503 2.02 22.03 8.72
N ILE A 504 2.86 21.79 7.72
CA ILE A 504 3.09 20.45 7.16
C ILE A 504 3.69 19.51 8.20
N ILE A 505 4.74 19.95 8.89
CA ILE A 505 5.40 19.17 9.95
C ILE A 505 4.40 18.84 11.06
N LEU A 506 3.57 19.81 11.46
CA LEU A 506 2.49 19.60 12.43
C LEU A 506 1.53 18.50 11.96
N GLY A 507 1.12 18.50 10.69
CA GLY A 507 0.26 17.46 10.12
C GLY A 507 0.89 16.07 10.18
N ILE A 508 2.19 15.96 9.89
CA ILE A 508 2.95 14.70 10.01
C ILE A 508 3.01 14.24 11.49
N LEU A 509 3.27 15.16 12.42
CA LEU A 509 3.29 14.85 13.86
C LEU A 509 1.91 14.38 14.36
N LEU A 510 0.83 15.03 13.92
CA LEU A 510 -0.53 14.63 14.24
C LEU A 510 -0.89 13.27 13.62
N THR A 511 -0.38 12.97 12.42
CA THR A 511 -0.51 11.63 11.81
C THR A 511 0.10 10.56 12.71
N PHE A 512 1.31 10.79 13.24
CA PHE A 512 1.96 9.86 14.16
C PHE A 512 1.23 9.74 15.50
N LEU A 513 0.81 10.87 16.09
CA LEU A 513 0.08 10.90 17.35
C LEU A 513 -1.24 10.11 17.23
N THR A 514 -2.03 10.40 16.20
CA THR A 514 -3.31 9.72 15.96
C THR A 514 -3.11 8.24 15.63
N SER A 515 -2.06 7.86 14.89
CA SER A 515 -1.73 6.45 14.64
C SER A 515 -1.47 5.68 15.94
N ARG A 516 -0.74 6.29 16.89
CA ARG A 516 -0.48 5.71 18.21
C ARG A 516 -1.73 5.63 19.08
N LEU A 517 -2.57 6.67 19.05
CA LEU A 517 -3.84 6.66 19.79
C LEU A 517 -4.81 5.60 19.25
N LEU A 518 -4.97 5.50 17.94
CA LEU A 518 -5.86 4.52 17.32
C LEU A 518 -5.38 3.08 17.50
N SER A 519 -4.06 2.84 17.40
CA SER A 519 -3.48 1.50 17.57
C SER A 519 -3.57 0.98 19.01
N SER A 520 -3.62 1.86 20.01
CA SER A 520 -3.80 1.51 21.42
C SER A 520 -5.28 1.39 21.85
N THR A 521 -6.19 2.08 21.16
CA THR A 521 -7.62 2.13 21.52
C THR A 521 -8.49 1.23 20.65
N ILE A 522 -8.77 1.66 19.41
CA ILE A 522 -9.79 1.08 18.50
C ILE A 522 -9.24 -0.11 17.70
N LEU A 523 -7.97 -0.05 17.31
CA LEU A 523 -7.31 -1.00 16.42
C LEU A 523 -6.20 -1.73 17.18
N LYS A 524 -6.54 -2.65 18.09
CA LYS A 524 -5.58 -3.45 18.87
C LYS A 524 -5.01 -4.62 18.04
N GLY A 525 -3.75 -4.99 18.25
CA GLY A 525 -3.08 -6.12 17.58
C GLY A 525 -1.55 -6.07 17.64
N LEU A 526 -0.87 -7.11 17.18
CA LEU A 526 0.59 -7.12 17.01
C LEU A 526 0.98 -6.44 15.68
N PRO A 527 2.10 -5.69 15.62
CA PRO A 527 2.61 -5.10 14.38
C PRO A 527 3.12 -6.19 13.43
N SER A 528 2.91 -6.01 12.12
CA SER A 528 3.38 -6.96 11.11
C SER A 528 4.90 -6.84 10.87
N SER A 529 5.54 -7.92 10.42
CA SER A 529 6.97 -7.91 10.08
C SER A 529 7.21 -7.14 8.77
N PHE A 530 8.06 -6.11 8.81
CA PHE A 530 8.43 -5.32 7.65
C PHE A 530 9.51 -6.01 6.80
N THR A 531 9.11 -6.75 5.76
CA THR A 531 10.03 -7.25 4.72
C THR A 531 9.94 -6.38 3.48
N LEU A 532 10.69 -5.26 3.45
CA LEU A 532 10.77 -4.41 2.27
C LEU A 532 11.95 -4.81 1.39
N GLU A 533 11.67 -5.39 0.23
CA GLU A 533 12.70 -5.50 -0.81
C GLU A 533 12.98 -4.13 -1.40
N LEU A 534 14.23 -3.66 -1.31
CA LEU A 534 14.67 -2.49 -2.05
C LEU A 534 14.88 -2.89 -3.52
N PRO A 535 14.02 -2.46 -4.47
CA PRO A 535 14.20 -2.81 -5.87
C PRO A 535 15.48 -2.14 -6.41
N PRO A 536 16.16 -2.74 -7.40
CA PRO A 536 17.28 -2.08 -8.08
C PRO A 536 16.79 -0.83 -8.81
N TYR A 537 17.67 0.15 -9.00
CA TYR A 537 17.33 1.34 -9.79
C TYR A 537 17.06 0.94 -11.24
N ARG A 538 15.93 1.38 -11.79
CA ARG A 538 15.52 1.08 -13.17
C ARG A 538 15.32 2.38 -13.94
N LYS A 539 15.66 2.38 -15.23
CA LYS A 539 15.37 3.50 -16.12
C LYS A 539 13.85 3.55 -16.37
N PRO A 540 13.15 4.64 -16.01
CA PRO A 540 11.70 4.72 -16.13
C PRO A 540 11.25 4.86 -17.59
N GLN A 541 10.10 4.28 -17.94
CA GLN A 541 9.49 4.42 -19.26
C GLN A 541 8.58 5.65 -19.31
N ILE A 542 9.19 6.85 -19.34
CA ILE A 542 8.54 8.16 -19.14
C ILE A 542 7.21 8.29 -19.90
N GLY A 543 7.17 7.98 -21.20
CA GLY A 543 5.95 8.12 -22.01
C GLY A 543 4.79 7.24 -21.55
N LYS A 544 5.05 5.97 -21.22
CA LYS A 544 4.02 5.06 -20.70
C LYS A 544 3.55 5.46 -19.31
N ILE A 545 4.46 5.96 -18.47
CA ILE A 545 4.15 6.42 -17.12
C ILE A 545 3.17 7.59 -17.15
N ILE A 546 3.43 8.61 -17.99
CA ILE A 546 2.57 9.79 -18.08
C ILE A 546 1.16 9.39 -18.52
N ILE A 547 1.04 8.61 -19.61
CA ILE A 547 -0.25 8.16 -20.14
C ILE A 547 -0.99 7.37 -19.06
N ARG A 548 -0.35 6.35 -18.50
CA ARG A 548 -0.99 5.47 -17.51
C ARG A 548 -1.40 6.24 -16.25
N SER A 549 -0.57 7.16 -15.77
CA SER A 549 -0.86 7.94 -14.56
C SER A 549 -2.07 8.86 -14.76
N ILE A 550 -2.17 9.53 -15.91
CA ILE A 550 -3.31 10.40 -16.24
C ILE A 550 -4.61 9.60 -16.35
N PHE A 551 -4.61 8.50 -17.11
CA PHE A 551 -5.82 7.70 -17.34
C PHE A 551 -6.24 6.86 -16.11
N ASP A 552 -5.29 6.15 -15.49
CA ASP A 552 -5.61 5.20 -14.41
C ASP A 552 -5.83 5.89 -13.06
N ARG A 553 -5.16 7.04 -12.79
CA ARG A 553 -5.23 7.72 -11.48
C ARG A 553 -5.99 9.05 -11.57
N THR A 554 -5.60 9.96 -12.46
CA THR A 554 -6.15 11.32 -12.47
C THR A 554 -7.63 11.36 -12.89
N LEU A 555 -7.97 10.74 -14.03
CA LEU A 555 -9.32 10.81 -14.59
C LEU A 555 -10.36 10.08 -13.72
N PHE A 556 -9.98 8.98 -13.09
CA PHE A 556 -10.86 8.23 -12.20
C PHE A 556 -11.19 8.99 -10.91
N VAL A 557 -10.21 9.68 -10.32
CA VAL A 557 -10.45 10.54 -9.15
C VAL A 557 -11.25 11.77 -9.54
N LEU A 558 -10.98 12.36 -10.71
CA LEU A 558 -11.75 13.49 -11.24
C LEU A 558 -13.23 13.13 -11.43
N GLY A 559 -13.54 11.96 -12.00
CA GLY A 559 -14.93 11.51 -12.17
C GLY A 559 -15.70 11.41 -10.85
N ARG A 560 -15.03 10.98 -9.76
CA ARG A 560 -15.62 10.97 -8.41
C ARG A 560 -15.82 12.38 -7.86
N ALA A 561 -14.88 13.29 -8.09
CA ALA A 561 -14.99 14.67 -7.67
C ALA A 561 -16.16 15.39 -8.35
N VAL A 562 -16.29 15.24 -9.67
CA VAL A 562 -17.41 15.81 -10.45
C VAL A 562 -18.76 15.30 -9.95
N ALA A 563 -18.87 13.99 -9.71
CA ALA A 563 -20.13 13.38 -9.22
C ALA A 563 -20.56 13.87 -7.83
N ILE A 564 -19.63 14.36 -7.00
CA ILE A 564 -19.93 14.95 -5.68
C ILE A 564 -20.11 16.47 -5.77
N ALA A 565 -19.32 17.15 -6.59
CA ALA A 565 -19.35 18.60 -6.72
C ALA A 565 -20.64 19.11 -7.40
N ALA A 566 -21.17 18.40 -8.40
CA ALA A 566 -22.39 18.80 -9.10
C ALA A 566 -23.61 19.01 -8.17
N PRO A 567 -24.04 18.01 -7.36
CA PRO A 567 -25.18 18.19 -6.46
C PRO A 567 -24.88 19.21 -5.34
N ALA A 568 -23.61 19.36 -4.96
CA ALA A 568 -23.25 20.33 -3.96
C ALA A 568 -23.30 21.78 -4.47
N GLY A 569 -22.98 22.02 -5.74
CA GLY A 569 -23.15 23.33 -6.38
C GLY A 569 -24.60 23.79 -6.37
N LEU A 570 -25.55 22.86 -6.57
CA LEU A 570 -26.98 23.14 -6.38
C LEU A 570 -27.29 23.56 -4.93
N ILE A 571 -26.78 22.82 -3.94
CA ILE A 571 -27.00 23.13 -2.52
C ILE A 571 -26.41 24.49 -2.16
N ILE A 572 -25.19 24.78 -2.60
CA ILE A 572 -24.51 26.07 -2.37
C ILE A 572 -25.34 27.22 -2.94
N TRP A 573 -25.81 27.07 -4.19
CA TRP A 573 -26.65 28.10 -4.83
C TRP A 573 -27.98 28.30 -4.07
N VAL A 574 -28.65 27.23 -3.66
CA VAL A 574 -29.90 27.32 -2.87
C VAL A 574 -29.64 28.06 -1.55
N MET A 575 -28.54 27.73 -0.86
CA MET A 575 -28.18 28.37 0.41
C MET A 575 -27.87 29.86 0.25
N ALA A 576 -27.24 30.25 -0.86
CA ALA A 576 -26.90 31.65 -1.13
C ALA A 576 -28.12 32.49 -1.57
N ASN A 577 -29.00 31.94 -2.43
CA ASN A 577 -30.01 32.72 -3.13
C ASN A 577 -31.40 32.68 -2.50
N PHE A 578 -31.76 31.63 -1.74
CA PHE A 578 -33.02 31.64 -1.02
C PHE A 578 -32.91 32.45 0.27
N SER A 579 -33.75 33.46 0.41
CA SER A 579 -33.80 34.32 1.59
C SER A 579 -35.00 34.02 2.48
N VAL A 580 -34.77 33.97 3.80
CA VAL A 580 -35.79 33.91 4.83
C VAL A 580 -35.67 35.17 5.69
N GLN A 581 -36.75 35.93 5.85
CA GLN A 581 -36.77 37.19 6.62
C GLN A 581 -35.70 38.22 6.15
N GLY A 582 -35.39 38.25 4.85
CA GLY A 582 -34.45 39.22 4.26
C GLY A 582 -32.97 38.84 4.38
N GLN A 583 -32.63 37.68 4.95
CA GLN A 583 -31.27 37.13 4.97
C GLN A 583 -31.21 35.81 4.19
N SER A 584 -30.09 35.51 3.53
CA SER A 584 -29.89 34.22 2.86
C SER A 584 -29.90 33.06 3.87
N LEU A 585 -30.30 31.86 3.42
CA LEU A 585 -30.21 30.64 4.24
C LEU A 585 -28.77 30.41 4.74
N LEU A 586 -27.76 30.72 3.91
CA LEU A 586 -26.35 30.69 4.30
C LEU A 586 -26.07 31.60 5.49
N ALA A 587 -26.50 32.87 5.43
CA ALA A 587 -26.30 33.82 6.52
C ALA A 587 -27.02 33.38 7.80
N HIS A 588 -28.25 32.85 7.67
CA HIS A 588 -29.02 32.35 8.81
C HIS A 588 -28.32 31.16 9.50
N CYS A 589 -27.85 30.19 8.72
CA CYS A 589 -27.09 29.05 9.26
C CYS A 589 -25.72 29.48 9.83
N ALA A 590 -25.04 30.43 9.18
CA ALA A 590 -23.78 30.97 9.69
C ALA A 590 -23.98 31.64 11.06
N GLN A 591 -25.05 32.43 11.23
CA GLN A 591 -25.39 33.03 12.53
C GLN A 591 -25.70 31.99 13.60
N PHE A 592 -26.42 30.91 13.25
CA PHE A 592 -26.67 29.79 14.16
C PHE A 592 -25.37 29.10 14.62
N LEU A 593 -24.42 28.92 13.71
CA LEU A 593 -23.11 28.32 14.01
C LEU A 593 -22.13 29.26 14.71
N HIS A 594 -22.39 30.57 14.66
CA HIS A 594 -21.47 31.61 15.12
C HIS A 594 -21.02 31.45 16.59
N PRO A 595 -21.90 31.19 17.58
CA PRO A 595 -21.48 31.04 18.97
C PRO A 595 -20.49 29.88 19.16
N PHE A 596 -20.70 28.77 18.46
CA PHE A 596 -19.81 27.62 18.51
C PHE A 596 -18.49 27.90 17.80
N ALA A 597 -18.54 28.53 16.62
CA ALA A 597 -17.36 28.89 15.85
C ALA A 597 -16.44 29.85 16.63
N GLN A 598 -17.01 30.82 17.35
CA GLN A 598 -16.25 31.75 18.19
C GLN A 598 -15.46 31.03 19.29
N LEU A 599 -15.93 29.90 19.84
CA LEU A 599 -15.18 29.14 20.84
C LEU A 599 -13.88 28.55 20.26
N MET A 600 -13.88 28.27 18.96
CA MET A 600 -12.74 27.75 18.20
C MET A 600 -11.85 28.87 17.62
N GLY A 601 -12.15 30.14 17.92
CA GLY A 601 -11.45 31.29 17.33
C GLY A 601 -11.81 31.55 15.87
N LEU A 602 -12.88 30.93 15.36
CA LEU A 602 -13.43 31.12 14.02
C LEU A 602 -14.73 31.92 14.09
N ASP A 603 -15.33 32.19 12.93
CA ASP A 603 -16.67 32.75 12.84
C ASP A 603 -17.65 31.77 12.16
N GLY A 604 -18.93 32.09 12.24
CA GLY A 604 -20.00 31.27 11.67
C GLY A 604 -19.89 31.04 10.16
N TYR A 605 -19.39 32.04 9.42
CA TYR A 605 -19.22 31.96 7.97
C TYR A 605 -18.08 31.01 7.59
N ILE A 606 -16.94 31.03 8.30
CA ILE A 606 -15.85 30.08 8.12
C ILE A 606 -16.35 28.65 8.33
N LEU A 607 -17.07 28.38 9.42
CA LEU A 607 -17.55 27.02 9.68
C LEU A 607 -18.57 26.55 8.63
N MET A 608 -19.47 27.45 8.20
CA MET A 608 -20.41 27.17 7.12
C MET A 608 -19.69 26.91 5.79
N ALA A 609 -18.62 27.65 5.49
CA ALA A 609 -17.80 27.46 4.31
C ALA A 609 -17.11 26.09 4.28
N PHE A 610 -16.64 25.57 5.42
CA PHE A 610 -16.15 24.19 5.49
C PHE A 610 -17.25 23.15 5.28
N ILE A 611 -18.44 23.36 5.85
CA ILE A 611 -19.56 22.43 5.71
C ILE A 611 -20.00 22.35 4.25
N LEU A 612 -20.20 23.49 3.59
CA LEU A 612 -20.55 23.54 2.17
C LEU A 612 -19.39 23.14 1.27
N GLY A 613 -18.15 23.36 1.71
CA GLY A 613 -16.91 22.93 1.07
C GLY A 613 -16.58 21.44 1.24
N LEU A 614 -17.44 20.64 1.89
CA LEU A 614 -17.26 19.19 2.00
C LEU A 614 -16.93 18.49 0.66
N PRO A 615 -17.52 18.84 -0.50
CA PRO A 615 -17.18 18.22 -1.78
C PRO A 615 -15.70 18.35 -2.17
N ALA A 616 -15.12 19.53 -1.92
CA ALA A 616 -13.86 19.98 -2.46
C ALA A 616 -13.26 21.04 -1.54
N ASN A 617 -12.01 20.88 -1.11
CA ASN A 617 -11.42 21.80 -0.13
C ASN A 617 -11.05 23.15 -0.76
N GLU A 618 -10.85 23.18 -2.07
CA GLU A 618 -10.50 24.37 -2.85
C GLU A 618 -11.65 25.40 -2.96
N ILE A 619 -12.91 25.00 -2.72
CA ILE A 619 -14.06 25.93 -2.78
C ILE A 619 -14.36 26.60 -1.43
N VAL A 620 -13.64 26.26 -0.35
CA VAL A 620 -13.88 26.84 0.99
C VAL A 620 -13.69 28.37 0.98
N ILE A 621 -12.61 28.88 0.38
CA ILE A 621 -12.36 30.33 0.31
C ILE A 621 -13.38 31.04 -0.61
N PRO A 622 -13.68 30.55 -1.84
CA PRO A 622 -14.74 31.12 -2.67
C PRO A 622 -16.12 31.19 -1.98
N ILE A 623 -16.51 30.14 -1.23
CA ILE A 623 -17.77 30.13 -0.47
C ILE A 623 -17.73 31.16 0.67
N LEU A 624 -16.59 31.31 1.34
CA LEU A 624 -16.40 32.28 2.40
C LEU A 624 -16.51 33.72 1.88
N ILE A 625 -15.87 34.02 0.74
CA ILE A 625 -15.95 35.33 0.07
C ILE A 625 -17.41 35.61 -0.34
N MET A 626 -18.07 34.63 -0.96
CA MET A 626 -19.49 34.72 -1.34
C MET A 626 -20.38 35.03 -0.12
N GLY A 627 -20.13 34.38 1.02
CA GLY A 627 -20.86 34.60 2.27
C GLY A 627 -20.64 35.99 2.86
N TYR A 628 -19.40 36.49 2.86
CA TYR A 628 -19.07 37.83 3.37
C TYR A 628 -19.57 38.96 2.50
N MET A 629 -19.50 38.81 1.17
CA MET A 629 -19.98 39.80 0.22
C MET A 629 -21.49 39.71 -0.06
N ALA A 630 -22.18 38.70 0.49
CA ALA A 630 -23.58 38.39 0.22
C ALA A 630 -23.90 38.23 -1.28
N GLU A 631 -22.99 37.60 -2.01
CA GLU A 631 -23.09 37.38 -3.45
C GLU A 631 -23.89 36.11 -3.79
N SER A 632 -24.48 36.08 -4.98
CA SER A 632 -25.34 34.98 -5.46
C SER A 632 -24.57 33.75 -5.95
N SER A 633 -23.25 33.87 -6.15
CA SER A 633 -22.42 32.83 -6.73
C SER A 633 -20.97 32.91 -6.24
N MET A 634 -20.23 31.80 -6.39
CA MET A 634 -18.82 31.74 -5.99
C MET A 634 -17.93 32.63 -6.86
N LEU A 635 -16.98 33.30 -6.22
CA LEU A 635 -16.08 34.29 -6.82
C LEU A 635 -14.64 34.09 -6.30
N GLU A 636 -13.66 34.55 -7.08
CA GLU A 636 -12.27 34.79 -6.63
C GLU A 636 -12.02 36.29 -6.59
N LEU A 637 -11.22 36.74 -5.63
CA LEU A 637 -10.63 38.07 -5.66
C LEU A 637 -9.26 37.98 -6.33
N ASP A 638 -8.99 38.91 -7.26
CA ASP A 638 -7.75 38.91 -8.05
C ASP A 638 -6.52 39.36 -7.24
N SER A 639 -6.72 40.02 -6.10
CA SER A 639 -5.64 40.55 -5.27
C SER A 639 -5.65 40.06 -3.82
N LEU A 640 -4.46 39.67 -3.33
CA LEU A 640 -4.26 39.31 -1.92
C LEU A 640 -4.53 40.47 -0.96
N LEU A 641 -4.46 41.71 -1.46
CA LEU A 641 -4.69 42.92 -0.66
C LEU A 641 -6.18 43.16 -0.43
N GLU A 642 -7.02 42.98 -1.46
CA GLU A 642 -8.48 42.98 -1.32
C GLU A 642 -8.93 41.85 -0.40
N LEU A 643 -8.36 40.65 -0.56
CA LEU A 643 -8.65 39.52 0.31
C LEU A 643 -8.31 39.83 1.78
N LYS A 644 -7.18 40.50 2.02
CA LYS A 644 -6.78 40.95 3.36
C LYS A 644 -7.77 41.95 3.93
N GLN A 645 -8.17 42.96 3.15
CA GLN A 645 -9.11 43.99 3.59
C GLN A 645 -10.46 43.38 3.94
N LEU A 646 -11.01 42.53 3.07
CA LEU A 646 -12.27 41.82 3.32
C LEU A 646 -12.22 41.07 4.66
N PHE A 647 -11.16 40.29 4.91
CA PHE A 647 -11.05 39.55 6.17
C PHE A 647 -10.93 40.46 7.39
N LEU A 648 -10.17 41.56 7.31
CA LEU A 648 -10.07 42.53 8.40
C LEU A 648 -11.39 43.24 8.68
N ASP A 649 -12.14 43.61 7.64
CA ASP A 649 -13.46 44.26 7.75
C ASP A 649 -14.49 43.34 8.43
N HIS A 650 -14.35 42.03 8.27
CA HIS A 650 -15.14 41.02 8.95
C HIS A 650 -14.53 40.54 10.29
N GLY A 651 -13.58 41.29 10.85
CA GLY A 651 -13.06 41.09 12.21
C GLY A 651 -12.03 39.97 12.36
N TRP A 652 -11.36 39.56 11.27
CA TRP A 652 -10.31 38.54 11.36
C TRP A 652 -9.12 39.06 12.15
N THR A 653 -8.72 38.27 13.15
CA THR A 653 -7.48 38.46 13.89
C THR A 653 -6.41 37.49 13.42
N TRP A 654 -5.16 37.71 13.85
CA TRP A 654 -4.10 36.73 13.64
C TRP A 654 -4.46 35.35 14.25
N VAL A 655 -5.21 35.32 15.36
CA VAL A 655 -5.72 34.08 15.97
C VAL A 655 -6.74 33.41 15.08
N THR A 656 -7.64 34.16 14.47
CA THR A 656 -8.61 33.62 13.49
C THR A 656 -7.90 32.99 12.31
N ALA A 657 -6.86 33.66 11.78
CA ALA A 657 -6.06 33.11 10.69
C ALA A 657 -5.32 31.83 11.09
N VAL A 658 -4.69 31.78 12.27
CA VAL A 658 -4.01 30.57 12.77
C VAL A 658 -5.02 29.44 13.02
N CYS A 659 -6.17 29.72 13.65
CA CYS A 659 -7.22 28.74 13.86
C CYS A 659 -7.78 28.23 12.53
N MET A 660 -7.93 29.10 11.52
CA MET A 660 -8.34 28.72 10.17
C MET A 660 -7.32 27.81 9.50
N MET A 661 -6.02 28.09 9.63
CA MET A 661 -4.95 27.22 9.11
C MET A 661 -4.95 25.85 9.80
N LEU A 662 -5.07 25.83 11.14
CA LEU A 662 -5.11 24.59 11.93
C LEU A 662 -6.37 23.76 11.62
N PHE A 663 -7.52 24.40 11.44
CA PHE A 663 -8.75 23.72 11.06
C PHE A 663 -8.69 23.25 9.60
N THR A 664 -8.11 24.04 8.69
CA THR A 664 -7.84 23.60 7.30
C THR A 664 -6.97 22.35 7.27
N LEU A 665 -5.98 22.23 8.16
CA LEU A 665 -5.14 21.04 8.28
C LEU A 665 -5.89 19.82 8.83
N ASN A 666 -6.77 20.02 9.81
CA ASN A 666 -7.32 18.94 10.63
C ASN A 666 -8.81 18.62 10.40
N HIS A 667 -9.57 19.39 9.61
CA HIS A 667 -10.98 19.08 9.36
C HIS A 667 -11.15 17.77 8.57
N TRP A 668 -12.39 17.29 8.51
CA TRP A 668 -12.80 16.09 7.78
C TRP A 668 -12.24 16.02 6.34
N PRO A 669 -12.05 14.80 5.79
CA PRO A 669 -11.65 14.65 4.39
C PRO A 669 -12.77 15.08 3.44
N CYS A 670 -12.39 15.53 2.24
CA CYS A 670 -13.37 15.91 1.22
C CYS A 670 -14.25 14.72 0.79
N GLY A 671 -15.41 14.99 0.20
CA GLY A 671 -16.39 14.00 -0.21
C GLY A 671 -15.79 12.92 -1.12
N THR A 672 -14.91 13.32 -2.04
CA THR A 672 -14.19 12.39 -2.93
C THR A 672 -13.37 11.38 -2.13
N THR A 673 -12.72 11.83 -1.07
CA THR A 673 -11.94 10.98 -0.18
C THR A 673 -12.86 10.10 0.68
N LEU A 674 -13.94 10.64 1.26
CA LEU A 674 -14.93 9.85 2.02
C LEU A 674 -15.55 8.74 1.17
N TRP A 675 -15.94 9.03 -0.08
CA TRP A 675 -16.44 8.02 -1.00
C TRP A 675 -15.39 6.95 -1.31
N THR A 676 -14.13 7.38 -1.47
CA THR A 676 -13.02 6.47 -1.70
C THR A 676 -12.79 5.56 -0.48
N ILE A 677 -12.80 6.10 0.74
CA ILE A 677 -12.72 5.33 1.99
C ILE A 677 -13.85 4.31 2.07
N ARG A 678 -15.08 4.69 1.74
CA ARG A 678 -16.21 3.76 1.70
C ARG A 678 -15.99 2.62 0.71
N LYS A 679 -15.44 2.90 -0.48
CA LYS A 679 -15.12 1.88 -1.49
C LYS A 679 -13.96 0.96 -1.07
N GLU A 680 -12.93 1.49 -0.39
CA GLU A 680 -11.81 0.66 0.07
C GLU A 680 -12.13 -0.17 1.31
N THR A 681 -12.93 0.37 2.24
CA THR A 681 -13.26 -0.31 3.51
C THR A 681 -14.56 -1.10 3.46
N GLN A 682 -15.41 -0.87 2.44
CA GLN A 682 -16.77 -1.42 2.32
C GLN A 682 -17.63 -1.21 3.59
N SER A 683 -17.34 -0.17 4.38
CA SER A 683 -17.97 0.06 5.67
C SER A 683 -18.27 1.54 5.92
N PHE A 684 -19.52 1.81 6.28
CA PHE A 684 -19.93 3.14 6.73
C PHE A 684 -19.31 3.53 8.07
N LYS A 685 -19.07 2.55 8.97
CA LYS A 685 -18.46 2.81 10.27
C LYS A 685 -17.08 3.46 10.12
N TRP A 686 -16.23 2.90 9.26
CA TRP A 686 -14.88 3.42 9.03
C TRP A 686 -14.90 4.76 8.28
N THR A 687 -15.87 4.95 7.38
CA THR A 687 -16.09 6.24 6.71
C THR A 687 -16.47 7.33 7.71
N LEU A 688 -17.41 7.04 8.62
CA LEU A 688 -17.81 7.97 9.67
C LEU A 688 -16.67 8.27 10.64
N LEU A 689 -15.90 7.27 11.05
CA LEU A 689 -14.71 7.50 11.88
C LEU A 689 -13.66 8.36 11.19
N SER A 690 -13.45 8.19 9.88
CA SER A 690 -12.54 9.04 9.10
C SER A 690 -12.99 10.50 9.03
N PHE A 691 -14.30 10.75 9.16
CA PHE A 691 -14.86 12.09 9.27
C PHE A 691 -14.67 12.64 10.70
N ILE A 692 -15.07 11.89 11.72
CA ILE A 692 -15.10 12.35 13.11
C ILE A 692 -13.70 12.58 13.68
N ILE A 693 -12.76 11.66 13.46
CA ILE A 693 -11.44 11.70 14.11
C ILE A 693 -10.71 13.03 13.79
N PRO A 694 -10.51 13.42 12.53
CA PRO A 694 -9.87 14.69 12.22
C PRO A 694 -10.69 15.87 12.73
N THR A 695 -12.01 15.86 12.52
CA THR A 695 -12.91 16.95 12.95
C THR A 695 -12.76 17.27 14.43
N VAL A 696 -12.79 16.25 15.28
CA VAL A 696 -12.61 16.40 16.72
C VAL A 696 -11.20 16.90 17.05
N THR A 697 -10.17 16.37 16.38
CA THR A 697 -8.80 16.88 16.55
C THR A 697 -8.69 18.36 16.18
N GLY A 698 -9.29 18.79 15.07
CA GLY A 698 -9.33 20.19 14.64
C GLY A 698 -10.06 21.09 15.64
N ILE A 699 -11.25 20.68 16.10
CA ILE A 699 -12.02 21.41 17.12
C ILE A 699 -11.20 21.60 18.39
N ILE A 700 -10.59 20.52 18.90
CA ILE A 700 -9.78 20.57 20.14
C ILE A 700 -8.58 21.50 19.97
N ILE A 701 -7.83 21.38 18.87
CA ILE A 701 -6.63 22.21 18.63
C ILE A 701 -7.01 23.68 18.51
N CYS A 702 -8.02 24.02 17.70
CA CYS A 702 -8.49 25.39 17.54
C CYS A 702 -9.01 25.98 18.85
N PHE A 703 -9.78 25.19 19.62
CA PHE A 703 -10.26 25.61 20.95
C PHE A 703 -9.09 25.92 21.89
N LEU A 704 -8.10 25.03 21.99
CA LEU A 704 -6.93 25.24 22.86
C LEU A 704 -6.14 26.50 22.48
N VAL A 705 -5.94 26.74 21.18
CA VAL A 705 -5.23 27.93 20.69
C VAL A 705 -6.04 29.20 20.95
N ALA A 706 -7.33 29.20 20.63
CA ALA A 706 -8.20 30.37 20.80
C ALA A 706 -8.37 30.75 22.28
N GLN A 707 -8.66 29.78 23.16
CA GLN A 707 -8.78 30.04 24.59
C GLN A 707 -7.44 30.41 25.22
N GLY A 708 -6.35 29.76 24.81
CA GLY A 708 -4.99 30.09 25.27
C GLY A 708 -4.61 31.53 24.93
N ALA A 709 -4.90 32.00 23.71
CA ALA A 709 -4.63 33.38 23.31
C ALA A 709 -5.48 34.39 24.09
N ARG A 710 -6.76 34.09 24.36
CA ARG A 710 -7.64 34.93 25.19
C ARG A 710 -7.17 35.02 26.63
N ILE A 711 -6.78 33.89 27.23
CA ILE A 711 -6.28 33.85 28.62
C ILE A 711 -4.99 34.66 28.76
N LEU A 712 -4.12 34.62 27.74
CA LEU A 712 -2.87 35.39 27.72
C LEU A 712 -3.05 36.87 27.34
N GLY A 713 -4.27 37.32 27.02
CA GLY A 713 -4.55 38.70 26.62
C GLY A 713 -3.92 39.11 25.28
N LEU A 714 -3.72 38.14 24.37
CA LEU A 714 -3.08 38.36 23.06
C LEU A 714 -4.10 38.69 21.95
N VAL A 715 -5.39 38.82 22.29
CA VAL A 715 -6.53 39.18 21.42
C VAL A 715 -7.45 40.13 22.16
#